data_AF-A0A957ECC4-F1
#
_entry.id   AF-A0A957ECC4-F1
#
_cell.length_a   1.000
_cell.length_b   1.000
_cell.length_c   1.000
_cell.angle_alpha   90.00
_cell.angle_beta   90.00
_cell.angle_gamma   90.00
#
_symmetry.space_group_name_H-M   'P 1'
#
loop_
_entity.id
_entity.type
_entity.pdbx_description
1 polymer ?
#
loop_
_entity_poly.entity_id
_entity_poly.type
_entity_poly.pdbx_seq_one_letter_code
_entity_poly.pdbx_strand_id
1 'polypeptide(L)'
;AAGTYKPTTSTNRSASFSANNFVTIFGGFAGTETLRSQRNPSANVTILSGDLLGNDNGNLDLAEPTRQDNSYQVVRNAIGNNIVQLDGFTITGGHANGDSAHDDGGGIYSDNNSITLANLVIIHNVAKDSGGGIYNAFSDNSMVNVKFMGNQAAFGGAFYTVQAEPTLMNVVFSGNEASIAGGGIYVTTTNDLHLVNVTFSNNSASNSGGGIYRQAGPLTITNSIFWGNLPQAIRTNDAVADPVTVTYSLVENGYTGSGNISENPQFTNAKGTDQIAGTRDDDLSLFTTSPAIDAGQNSAVPSDTADLDNDSNTAESTPRDLALKPRFYNHPNADTGSGTPPLVDMGAFEAQAPPTPVAVSGKITGGNNAPAANVLVSIMHIEGLEVTQAVQNVYNTIPLVQDKDTIARIYAPANGPTSPVAVPILLNGTRNNVALPDSPLTVGPMNLANKTAPSRGEYDSSFNILLPTTWLSGDVTLTAELDLSAGYADMTDANGNFTLNLPPGTYTIQPQKEGVTFLPSSRTVTLPTSQPVNFTMLDQSVYLPMIVNGNSPTIAANEPAYSQQTAVTAKFTNLPPMRLTIVPIRYTSAINAQVYEPPTDFSAIVAGLARAYPVDDVELTVHAIVDVAGVSGRSEE
;
A
#
# COMPACT_ATOMS: atom_id res chain seq x y z
N ALA A 1 -7.15 -22.34 7.80
CA ALA A 1 -5.77 -21.98 8.17
C ALA A 1 -5.23 -20.98 7.15
N ALA A 2 -4.00 -20.49 7.30
CA ALA A 2 -3.38 -19.58 6.36
C ALA A 2 -3.25 -20.26 4.99
N GLY A 3 -3.46 -19.49 3.93
CA GLY A 3 -3.37 -19.97 2.56
C GLY A 3 -4.61 -19.67 1.72
N THR A 4 -4.51 -20.05 0.45
CA THR A 4 -5.54 -19.85 -0.57
C THR A 4 -6.26 -21.16 -0.84
N TYR A 5 -7.57 -21.15 -0.67
CA TYR A 5 -8.45 -22.28 -0.88
C TYR A 5 -9.29 -22.04 -2.12
N LYS A 6 -9.38 -23.06 -2.97
CA LYS A 6 -10.23 -23.06 -4.17
C LYS A 6 -11.38 -24.05 -3.95
N PRO A 7 -12.58 -23.81 -4.52
CA PRO A 7 -13.74 -24.66 -4.29
C PRO A 7 -13.62 -26.03 -4.97
N THR A 8 -12.68 -26.18 -5.92
CA THR A 8 -12.41 -27.42 -6.63
C THR A 8 -10.93 -27.48 -7.06
N THR A 9 -10.44 -28.67 -7.36
CA THR A 9 -9.14 -28.89 -8.02
C THR A 9 -9.26 -29.02 -9.55
N SER A 10 -10.48 -28.98 -10.08
CA SER A 10 -10.77 -28.97 -11.52
C SER A 10 -11.02 -27.56 -12.05
N THR A 11 -11.36 -27.41 -13.33
CA THR A 11 -11.77 -26.14 -13.95
C THR A 11 -13.29 -25.96 -13.96
N ASN A 12 -14.02 -26.63 -13.06
CA ASN A 12 -15.48 -26.50 -12.98
C ASN A 12 -15.86 -25.17 -12.34
N ARG A 13 -16.24 -24.20 -13.16
CA ARG A 13 -16.62 -22.83 -12.75
C ARG A 13 -17.89 -22.77 -11.88
N SER A 14 -18.75 -23.79 -11.93
CA SER A 14 -19.92 -23.87 -11.05
C SER A 14 -19.60 -24.40 -9.65
N ALA A 15 -18.33 -24.74 -9.37
CA ALA A 15 -17.92 -25.09 -8.02
C ALA A 15 -17.81 -23.84 -7.14
N SER A 16 -18.41 -23.91 -5.95
CA SER A 16 -18.41 -22.86 -4.94
C SER A 16 -18.18 -23.46 -3.56
N PHE A 17 -17.70 -22.65 -2.62
CA PHE A 17 -17.78 -23.00 -1.21
C PHE A 17 -19.24 -22.95 -0.77
N SER A 18 -19.76 -24.11 -0.39
CA SER A 18 -21.12 -24.27 0.11
C SER A 18 -21.15 -25.37 1.18
N ALA A 19 -22.23 -25.43 1.95
CA ALA A 19 -22.33 -26.38 3.05
C ALA A 19 -23.74 -26.92 3.21
N ASN A 20 -23.89 -28.24 3.25
CA ASN A 20 -25.19 -28.89 3.42
C ASN A 20 -25.64 -28.96 4.89
N ASN A 21 -24.73 -28.66 5.84
CA ASN A 21 -24.98 -28.62 7.28
C ASN A 21 -24.78 -27.19 7.80
N PHE A 22 -25.40 -26.86 8.95
CA PHE A 22 -25.15 -25.60 9.64
C PHE A 22 -23.68 -25.48 10.02
N VAL A 23 -22.95 -24.63 9.32
CA VAL A 23 -21.51 -24.41 9.55
C VAL A 23 -21.19 -22.94 9.74
N THR A 24 -20.20 -22.71 10.58
CA THR A 24 -19.50 -21.44 10.68
C THR A 24 -18.07 -21.65 10.19
N ILE A 25 -17.60 -20.74 9.34
CA ILE A 25 -16.27 -20.79 8.73
C ILE A 25 -15.44 -19.67 9.32
N PHE A 26 -14.24 -20.01 9.78
CA PHE A 26 -13.29 -19.07 10.39
C PHE A 26 -11.93 -19.10 9.68
N GLY A 27 -11.34 -17.91 9.48
CA GLY A 27 -9.97 -17.71 9.00
C GLY A 27 -9.01 -17.30 10.12
N GLY A 28 -7.73 -17.11 9.78
CA GLY A 28 -6.74 -16.56 10.72
C GLY A 28 -5.95 -17.58 11.55
N PHE A 29 -5.97 -18.86 11.19
CA PHE A 29 -5.22 -19.91 11.90
C PHE A 29 -3.91 -20.26 11.19
N ALA A 30 -2.81 -20.44 11.90
CA ALA A 30 -1.57 -21.03 11.40
C ALA A 30 -1.72 -22.54 11.08
N GLY A 31 -2.71 -23.20 11.67
CA GLY A 31 -3.02 -24.62 11.47
C GLY A 31 -2.59 -25.53 12.62
N THR A 32 -2.03 -24.98 13.69
CA THR A 32 -1.59 -25.72 14.90
C THR A 32 -2.40 -25.34 16.14
N GLU A 33 -3.30 -24.37 16.03
CA GLU A 33 -4.15 -23.90 17.12
C GLU A 33 -5.12 -24.98 17.59
N THR A 34 -5.43 -24.94 18.89
CA THR A 34 -6.41 -25.82 19.53
C THR A 34 -7.67 -25.07 19.98
N LEU A 35 -7.64 -23.73 19.96
CA LEU A 35 -8.75 -22.86 20.38
C LEU A 35 -9.00 -21.74 19.36
N ARG A 36 -10.28 -21.34 19.20
CA ARG A 36 -10.68 -20.24 18.31
C ARG A 36 -10.00 -18.91 18.64
N SER A 37 -9.84 -18.61 19.93
CA SER A 37 -9.23 -17.36 20.42
C SER A 37 -7.73 -17.23 20.11
N GLN A 38 -7.07 -18.29 19.65
CA GLN A 38 -5.67 -18.26 19.24
C GLN A 38 -5.47 -17.73 17.81
N ARG A 39 -6.57 -17.50 17.07
CA ARG A 39 -6.49 -16.97 15.70
C ARG A 39 -5.82 -15.60 15.67
N ASN A 40 -5.05 -15.35 14.62
CA ASN A 40 -4.49 -14.05 14.28
C ASN A 40 -4.73 -13.77 12.79
N PRO A 41 -5.89 -13.19 12.42
CA PRO A 41 -6.27 -12.97 11.03
C PRO A 41 -5.34 -12.05 10.23
N SER A 42 -4.62 -11.13 10.88
CA SER A 42 -3.65 -10.26 10.20
C SER A 42 -2.33 -10.97 9.89
N ALA A 43 -1.90 -11.91 10.74
CA ALA A 43 -0.68 -12.69 10.50
C ALA A 43 -0.92 -13.94 9.63
N ASN A 44 -2.09 -14.58 9.79
CA ASN A 44 -2.42 -15.87 9.17
C ASN A 44 -3.51 -15.69 8.11
N VAL A 45 -3.16 -15.00 7.02
CA VAL A 45 -4.12 -14.64 5.96
C VAL A 45 -4.75 -15.89 5.34
N THR A 46 -6.08 -15.97 5.41
CA THR A 46 -6.89 -17.00 4.77
C THR A 46 -7.63 -16.38 3.59
N ILE A 47 -7.63 -17.06 2.44
CA ILE A 47 -8.26 -16.58 1.20
C ILE A 47 -9.14 -17.69 0.63
N LEU A 48 -10.42 -17.41 0.39
CA LEU A 48 -11.27 -18.19 -0.50
C LEU A 48 -11.20 -17.55 -1.88
N SER A 49 -10.68 -18.29 -2.86
CA SER A 49 -10.45 -17.77 -4.20
C SER A 49 -11.27 -18.52 -5.25
N GLY A 50 -11.89 -17.75 -6.14
CA GLY A 50 -12.50 -18.24 -7.37
C GLY A 50 -11.50 -18.48 -8.50
N ASP A 51 -10.28 -17.97 -8.42
CA ASP A 51 -9.22 -18.16 -9.44
C ASP A 51 -8.77 -19.64 -9.46
N LEU A 52 -9.28 -20.42 -10.40
CA LEU A 52 -9.11 -21.88 -10.42
C LEU A 52 -7.71 -22.28 -10.93
N LEU A 53 -7.13 -21.53 -11.86
CA LEU A 53 -5.82 -21.79 -12.44
C LEU A 53 -4.66 -20.99 -11.80
N GLY A 54 -4.95 -19.98 -10.97
CA GLY A 54 -3.93 -19.16 -10.32
C GLY A 54 -3.26 -18.16 -11.27
N ASN A 55 -3.98 -17.68 -12.28
CA ASN A 55 -3.47 -16.96 -13.44
C ASN A 55 -4.01 -15.52 -13.58
N ASP A 56 -4.85 -15.05 -12.65
CA ASP A 56 -5.40 -13.70 -12.66
C ASP A 56 -4.30 -12.61 -12.68
N ASN A 57 -4.43 -11.63 -13.57
CA ASN A 57 -3.46 -10.53 -13.73
C ASN A 57 -3.89 -9.20 -13.06
N GLY A 58 -5.00 -9.21 -12.32
CA GLY A 58 -5.58 -8.04 -11.66
C GLY A 58 -6.51 -7.19 -12.54
N ASN A 59 -6.62 -7.45 -13.84
CA ASN A 59 -7.66 -6.84 -14.67
C ASN A 59 -9.02 -7.45 -14.34
N LEU A 60 -10.05 -6.62 -14.16
CA LEU A 60 -11.40 -7.05 -13.75
C LEU A 60 -12.42 -7.04 -14.90
N ASP A 61 -11.99 -6.80 -16.14
CA ASP A 61 -12.86 -6.87 -17.32
C ASP A 61 -13.56 -8.24 -17.41
N LEU A 62 -14.88 -8.23 -17.67
CA LEU A 62 -15.71 -9.44 -17.86
C LEU A 62 -15.19 -10.37 -18.97
N ALA A 63 -14.49 -9.81 -19.96
CA ALA A 63 -13.89 -10.53 -21.09
C ALA A 63 -12.42 -10.90 -20.85
N GLU A 64 -11.82 -10.55 -19.71
CA GLU A 64 -10.40 -10.81 -19.42
C GLU A 64 -10.09 -12.32 -19.53
N PRO A 65 -9.17 -12.75 -20.43
CA PRO A 65 -8.90 -14.16 -20.66
C PRO A 65 -8.44 -14.92 -19.42
N THR A 66 -7.69 -14.29 -18.52
CA THR A 66 -7.18 -14.96 -17.32
C THR A 66 -8.26 -15.27 -16.29
N ARG A 67 -9.41 -14.59 -16.33
CA ARG A 67 -10.53 -14.83 -15.40
C ARG A 67 -11.52 -15.86 -15.91
N GLN A 68 -11.37 -16.37 -17.12
CA GLN A 68 -12.39 -17.21 -17.76
C GLN A 68 -12.46 -18.62 -17.18
N ASP A 69 -11.49 -19.02 -16.36
CA ASP A 69 -11.56 -20.25 -15.57
C ASP A 69 -12.12 -20.02 -14.16
N ASN A 70 -12.30 -18.78 -13.72
CA ASN A 70 -12.71 -18.50 -12.36
C ASN A 70 -14.10 -19.04 -12.04
N SER A 71 -14.31 -19.46 -10.79
CA SER A 71 -15.65 -19.78 -10.29
C SER A 71 -16.61 -18.61 -10.49
N TYR A 72 -17.85 -18.92 -10.88
CA TYR A 72 -18.89 -17.91 -11.01
C TYR A 72 -19.16 -17.24 -9.67
N GLN A 73 -19.49 -18.04 -8.65
CA GLN A 73 -19.62 -17.61 -7.26
C GLN A 73 -18.51 -18.26 -6.43
N VAL A 74 -17.76 -17.49 -5.65
CA VAL A 74 -16.79 -18.06 -4.70
C VAL A 74 -17.53 -18.78 -3.58
N VAL A 75 -18.52 -18.14 -2.98
CA VAL A 75 -19.37 -18.69 -1.92
C VAL A 75 -20.82 -18.71 -2.39
N ARG A 76 -21.51 -19.83 -2.18
CA ARG A 76 -22.94 -19.96 -2.49
C ARG A 76 -23.73 -20.38 -1.26
N ASN A 77 -24.65 -19.52 -0.84
CA ASN A 77 -25.59 -19.78 0.24
C ASN A 77 -27.03 -19.56 -0.23
N ALA A 78 -27.57 -20.57 -0.92
CA ALA A 78 -28.97 -20.61 -1.34
C ALA A 78 -29.73 -21.72 -0.59
N ILE A 79 -31.03 -21.89 -0.85
CA ILE A 79 -31.85 -23.00 -0.31
C ILE A 79 -31.09 -24.34 -0.42
N GLY A 80 -31.01 -25.06 0.69
CA GLY A 80 -30.29 -26.33 0.79
C GLY A 80 -28.82 -26.20 1.20
N ASN A 81 -28.29 -24.98 1.25
CA ASN A 81 -27.03 -24.65 1.91
C ASN A 81 -27.32 -24.09 3.31
N ASN A 82 -26.36 -24.18 4.22
CA ASN A 82 -26.54 -23.87 5.63
C ASN A 82 -25.27 -23.20 6.19
N ILE A 83 -24.70 -22.23 5.46
CA ILE A 83 -23.62 -21.42 6.01
C ILE A 83 -24.25 -20.37 6.94
N VAL A 84 -23.90 -20.41 8.21
CA VAL A 84 -24.45 -19.51 9.24
C VAL A 84 -23.58 -18.27 9.40
N GLN A 85 -22.25 -18.44 9.34
CA GLN A 85 -21.33 -17.33 9.53
C GLN A 85 -20.00 -17.54 8.79
N LEU A 86 -19.45 -16.42 8.29
CA LEU A 86 -18.13 -16.31 7.69
C LEU A 86 -17.33 -15.25 8.47
N ASP A 87 -16.16 -15.61 9.01
CA ASP A 87 -15.39 -14.71 9.85
C ASP A 87 -13.86 -14.76 9.64
N GLY A 88 -13.25 -13.61 9.32
CA GLY A 88 -11.80 -13.41 9.44
C GLY A 88 -10.96 -13.82 8.22
N PHE A 89 -11.47 -13.65 7.00
CA PHE A 89 -10.76 -14.02 5.76
C PHE A 89 -11.15 -13.17 4.56
N THR A 90 -10.40 -13.37 3.47
CA THR A 90 -10.67 -12.73 2.17
C THR A 90 -11.51 -13.62 1.27
N ILE A 91 -12.45 -13.04 0.52
CA ILE A 91 -13.17 -13.66 -0.60
C ILE A 91 -12.83 -12.89 -1.89
N THR A 92 -12.26 -13.57 -2.89
CA THR A 92 -11.77 -12.92 -4.12
C THR A 92 -11.83 -13.85 -5.33
N GLY A 93 -11.62 -13.29 -6.53
CA GLY A 93 -11.49 -14.06 -7.76
C GLY A 93 -12.82 -14.60 -8.31
N GLY A 94 -13.97 -14.17 -7.79
CA GLY A 94 -15.27 -14.48 -8.37
C GLY A 94 -15.47 -13.85 -9.75
N HIS A 95 -16.11 -14.57 -10.66
CA HIS A 95 -16.38 -14.09 -12.01
C HIS A 95 -17.71 -14.62 -12.57
N ALA A 96 -18.82 -14.09 -12.05
CA ALA A 96 -20.17 -14.46 -12.42
C ALA A 96 -20.54 -13.87 -13.81
N ASN A 97 -20.03 -14.47 -14.89
CA ASN A 97 -20.30 -14.07 -16.27
C ASN A 97 -21.06 -15.12 -17.10
N GLY A 98 -21.72 -16.06 -16.42
CA GLY A 98 -22.43 -17.17 -17.06
C GLY A 98 -23.85 -16.84 -17.52
N ASP A 99 -24.66 -17.88 -17.58
CA ASP A 99 -26.11 -17.87 -17.72
C ASP A 99 -26.81 -17.41 -16.41
N SER A 100 -28.14 -17.28 -16.41
CA SER A 100 -28.92 -16.58 -15.36
C SER A 100 -28.82 -17.13 -13.93
N ALA A 101 -28.19 -18.29 -13.74
CA ALA A 101 -27.92 -18.85 -12.41
C ALA A 101 -26.51 -18.47 -11.91
N HIS A 102 -25.73 -17.84 -12.77
CA HIS A 102 -24.28 -17.69 -12.72
C HIS A 102 -23.80 -16.30 -13.18
N ASP A 103 -24.68 -15.31 -13.32
CA ASP A 103 -24.38 -13.92 -13.70
C ASP A 103 -24.42 -12.93 -12.52
N ASP A 104 -24.76 -13.42 -11.33
CA ASP A 104 -24.86 -12.67 -10.07
C ASP A 104 -23.88 -13.17 -8.99
N GLY A 105 -23.51 -12.27 -8.07
CA GLY A 105 -22.87 -12.63 -6.80
C GLY A 105 -21.46 -13.20 -6.95
N GLY A 106 -20.57 -12.49 -7.65
CA GLY A 106 -19.21 -12.97 -7.95
C GLY A 106 -18.49 -13.51 -6.71
N GLY A 107 -18.46 -12.71 -5.64
CA GLY A 107 -17.94 -13.15 -4.35
C GLY A 107 -18.89 -14.10 -3.62
N ILE A 108 -20.07 -13.61 -3.25
CA ILE A 108 -21.09 -14.36 -2.52
C ILE A 108 -22.43 -14.25 -3.22
N TYR A 109 -23.09 -15.39 -3.40
CA TYR A 109 -24.49 -15.45 -3.78
C TYR A 109 -25.32 -15.93 -2.58
N SER A 110 -26.22 -15.06 -2.09
CA SER A 110 -27.11 -15.31 -0.97
C SER A 110 -28.57 -15.22 -1.43
N ASP A 111 -29.31 -16.32 -1.31
CA ASP A 111 -30.73 -16.37 -1.73
C ASP A 111 -31.57 -17.20 -0.76
N ASN A 112 -32.60 -16.58 -0.19
CA ASN A 112 -33.51 -17.19 0.80
C ASN A 112 -32.77 -17.79 2.01
N ASN A 113 -31.62 -17.23 2.39
CA ASN A 113 -30.79 -17.76 3.46
C ASN A 113 -29.83 -16.71 4.03
N SER A 114 -30.12 -16.24 5.24
CA SER A 114 -29.34 -15.22 5.93
C SER A 114 -28.00 -15.73 6.47
N ILE A 115 -26.95 -14.92 6.34
CA ILE A 115 -25.59 -15.19 6.82
C ILE A 115 -25.09 -14.02 7.67
N THR A 116 -24.31 -14.34 8.71
CA THR A 116 -23.49 -13.34 9.41
C THR A 116 -22.10 -13.24 8.79
N LEU A 117 -21.70 -12.04 8.37
CA LEU A 117 -20.41 -11.75 7.76
C LEU A 117 -19.60 -10.86 8.72
N ALA A 118 -18.47 -11.36 9.22
CA ALA A 118 -17.66 -10.66 10.21
C ALA A 118 -16.19 -10.58 9.79
N ASN A 119 -15.54 -9.42 9.95
CA ASN A 119 -14.08 -9.29 9.75
C ASN A 119 -13.61 -9.82 8.38
N LEU A 120 -14.37 -9.53 7.31
CA LEU A 120 -14.11 -10.03 5.96
C LEU A 120 -13.53 -8.95 5.04
N VAL A 121 -12.75 -9.39 4.06
CA VAL A 121 -12.37 -8.57 2.90
C VAL A 121 -12.94 -9.22 1.64
N ILE A 122 -13.91 -8.58 1.01
CA ILE A 122 -14.53 -9.01 -0.25
C ILE A 122 -13.98 -8.11 -1.34
N ILE A 123 -13.08 -8.65 -2.17
CA ILE A 123 -12.23 -7.84 -3.05
C ILE A 123 -12.11 -8.45 -4.44
N HIS A 124 -12.15 -7.59 -5.46
CA HIS A 124 -11.86 -7.96 -6.86
C HIS A 124 -12.72 -9.11 -7.38
N ASN A 125 -14.01 -9.11 -6.99
CA ASN A 125 -15.01 -10.01 -7.53
C ASN A 125 -15.85 -9.30 -8.57
N VAL A 126 -16.22 -10.03 -9.62
CA VAL A 126 -16.89 -9.49 -10.80
C VAL A 126 -18.17 -10.27 -11.05
N ALA A 127 -19.28 -9.57 -11.29
CA ALA A 127 -20.53 -10.12 -11.77
C ALA A 127 -20.96 -9.41 -13.05
N LYS A 128 -21.65 -10.11 -13.94
CA LYS A 128 -22.15 -9.53 -15.18
C LYS A 128 -23.39 -8.67 -14.93
N ASP A 129 -24.27 -9.12 -14.05
CA ASP A 129 -25.52 -8.41 -13.77
C ASP A 129 -25.48 -7.74 -12.39
N SER A 130 -25.64 -8.50 -11.31
CA SER A 130 -25.86 -7.91 -9.98
C SER A 130 -24.88 -8.39 -8.91
N GLY A 131 -24.36 -7.46 -8.12
CA GLY A 131 -23.61 -7.77 -6.90
C GLY A 131 -22.24 -8.39 -7.17
N GLY A 132 -21.25 -7.59 -7.57
CA GLY A 132 -19.90 -8.09 -7.84
C GLY A 132 -19.29 -8.76 -6.61
N GLY A 133 -19.41 -8.09 -5.45
CA GLY A 133 -19.07 -8.65 -4.15
C GLY A 133 -20.14 -9.62 -3.64
N ILE A 134 -21.37 -9.13 -3.45
CA ILE A 134 -22.50 -9.92 -2.93
C ILE A 134 -23.78 -9.63 -3.71
N TYR A 135 -24.43 -10.70 -4.16
CA TYR A 135 -25.85 -10.70 -4.50
C TYR A 135 -26.67 -11.22 -3.32
N ASN A 136 -27.70 -10.48 -2.93
CA ASN A 136 -28.53 -10.79 -1.77
C ASN A 136 -30.02 -10.70 -2.10
N ALA A 137 -30.69 -11.84 -2.12
CA ALA A 137 -32.13 -11.93 -2.31
C ALA A 137 -32.79 -12.63 -1.12
N PHE A 138 -33.88 -12.06 -0.59
CA PHE A 138 -34.68 -12.70 0.47
C PHE A 138 -33.86 -13.16 1.69
N SER A 139 -32.78 -12.43 2.02
CA SER A 139 -31.79 -12.83 3.02
C SER A 139 -31.37 -11.61 3.85
N ASP A 140 -31.65 -11.66 5.15
CA ASP A 140 -31.37 -10.57 6.10
C ASP A 140 -29.93 -10.69 6.63
N ASN A 141 -28.97 -10.50 5.74
CA ASN A 141 -27.55 -10.64 6.06
C ASN A 141 -27.11 -9.55 7.05
N SER A 142 -26.39 -9.97 8.10
CA SER A 142 -25.75 -9.06 9.06
C SER A 142 -24.27 -8.94 8.74
N MET A 143 -23.78 -7.72 8.59
CA MET A 143 -22.39 -7.43 8.22
C MET A 143 -21.74 -6.53 9.24
N VAL A 144 -20.64 -7.01 9.84
CA VAL A 144 -19.87 -6.28 10.83
C VAL A 144 -18.39 -6.33 10.48
N ASN A 145 -17.73 -5.18 10.47
CA ASN A 145 -16.29 -5.10 10.16
C ASN A 145 -15.93 -5.71 8.79
N VAL A 146 -16.71 -5.40 7.74
CA VAL A 146 -16.50 -5.93 6.39
C VAL A 146 -15.92 -4.84 5.48
N LYS A 147 -15.00 -5.21 4.60
CA LYS A 147 -14.47 -4.32 3.55
C LYS A 147 -14.85 -4.85 2.17
N PHE A 148 -15.52 -4.04 1.38
CA PHE A 148 -15.79 -4.26 -0.04
C PHE A 148 -14.86 -3.38 -0.86
N MET A 149 -13.98 -3.99 -1.65
CA MET A 149 -12.90 -3.28 -2.33
C MET A 149 -12.82 -3.67 -3.80
N GLY A 150 -12.91 -2.71 -4.73
CA GLY A 150 -12.68 -2.99 -6.15
C GLY A 150 -13.57 -4.08 -6.76
N ASN A 151 -14.80 -4.26 -6.28
CA ASN A 151 -15.73 -5.22 -6.88
C ASN A 151 -16.51 -4.56 -8.03
N GLN A 152 -16.89 -5.33 -9.05
CA GLN A 152 -17.52 -4.82 -10.27
C GLN A 152 -18.81 -5.57 -10.65
N ALA A 153 -19.84 -4.83 -11.05
CA ALA A 153 -21.09 -5.38 -11.60
C ALA A 153 -21.81 -4.40 -12.55
N ALA A 154 -22.97 -4.76 -13.10
CA ALA A 154 -23.84 -3.77 -13.74
C ALA A 154 -24.64 -2.99 -12.68
N PHE A 155 -25.17 -3.70 -11.68
CA PHE A 155 -25.90 -3.13 -10.56
C PHE A 155 -25.26 -3.56 -9.23
N GLY A 156 -24.93 -2.60 -8.36
CA GLY A 156 -24.34 -2.94 -7.06
C GLY A 156 -22.94 -3.50 -7.23
N GLY A 157 -21.96 -2.66 -7.58
CA GLY A 157 -20.58 -3.08 -7.82
C GLY A 157 -20.04 -3.93 -6.66
N ALA A 158 -20.26 -3.48 -5.43
CA ALA A 158 -20.04 -4.31 -4.24
C ALA A 158 -21.25 -5.15 -3.85
N PHE A 159 -22.41 -4.52 -3.68
CA PHE A 159 -23.54 -5.17 -3.03
C PHE A 159 -24.86 -4.85 -3.74
N TYR A 160 -25.59 -5.90 -4.09
CA TYR A 160 -26.95 -5.80 -4.60
C TYR A 160 -27.91 -6.47 -3.62
N THR A 161 -29.01 -5.79 -3.27
CA THR A 161 -30.02 -6.34 -2.35
C THR A 161 -31.46 -6.19 -2.85
N VAL A 162 -32.24 -7.26 -2.67
CA VAL A 162 -33.65 -7.38 -3.06
C VAL A 162 -34.48 -8.17 -2.05
N GLN A 163 -35.63 -7.58 -1.67
CA GLN A 163 -36.59 -8.14 -0.73
C GLN A 163 -35.96 -8.70 0.56
N ALA A 164 -35.10 -7.90 1.20
CA ALA A 164 -34.29 -8.23 2.36
C ALA A 164 -34.02 -6.99 3.24
N GLU A 165 -33.72 -7.20 4.52
CA GLU A 165 -33.43 -6.17 5.51
C GLU A 165 -31.99 -6.32 6.07
N PRO A 166 -30.95 -6.20 5.24
CA PRO A 166 -29.58 -6.37 5.72
C PRO A 166 -29.15 -5.21 6.63
N THR A 167 -28.34 -5.54 7.62
CA THR A 167 -27.77 -4.56 8.57
C THR A 167 -26.27 -4.48 8.39
N LEU A 168 -25.75 -3.26 8.24
CA LEU A 168 -24.33 -3.03 8.01
C LEU A 168 -23.78 -2.09 9.08
N MET A 169 -22.75 -2.56 9.77
CA MET A 169 -22.03 -1.80 10.78
C MET A 169 -20.53 -1.89 10.57
N ASN A 170 -19.82 -0.77 10.70
CA ASN A 170 -18.37 -0.71 10.57
C ASN A 170 -17.90 -1.24 9.20
N VAL A 171 -18.65 -0.94 8.15
CA VAL A 171 -18.40 -1.47 6.80
C VAL A 171 -17.74 -0.40 5.94
N VAL A 172 -16.75 -0.81 5.16
CA VAL A 172 -16.10 0.02 4.14
C VAL A 172 -16.50 -0.44 2.75
N PHE A 173 -16.85 0.51 1.89
CA PHE A 173 -16.98 0.34 0.44
C PHE A 173 -15.95 1.26 -0.23
N SER A 174 -14.91 0.69 -0.81
CA SER A 174 -13.85 1.45 -1.50
C SER A 174 -13.66 1.03 -2.95
N GLY A 175 -13.65 1.98 -3.88
CA GLY A 175 -13.29 1.73 -5.28
C GLY A 175 -14.16 0.70 -6.01
N ASN A 176 -15.40 0.45 -5.56
CA ASN A 176 -16.30 -0.48 -6.24
C ASN A 176 -16.98 0.21 -7.42
N GLU A 177 -17.21 -0.53 -8.51
CA GLU A 177 -17.66 0.02 -9.79
C GLU A 177 -18.92 -0.67 -10.30
N ALA A 178 -19.89 0.13 -10.76
CA ALA A 178 -21.07 -0.36 -11.43
C ALA A 178 -21.18 0.21 -12.85
N SER A 179 -21.28 -0.63 -13.87
CA SER A 179 -21.43 -0.14 -15.24
C SER A 179 -22.77 0.56 -15.50
N ILE A 180 -23.77 0.40 -14.61
CA ILE A 180 -25.06 1.09 -14.67
C ILE A 180 -25.30 1.93 -13.41
N ALA A 181 -25.52 1.31 -12.24
CA ALA A 181 -25.92 2.06 -11.04
C ALA A 181 -25.53 1.36 -9.74
N GLY A 182 -25.32 2.14 -8.69
CA GLY A 182 -24.96 1.62 -7.36
C GLY A 182 -23.53 1.08 -7.33
N GLY A 183 -22.51 1.94 -7.47
CA GLY A 183 -21.11 1.51 -7.44
C GLY A 183 -20.77 0.73 -6.16
N GLY A 184 -21.16 1.28 -5.01
CA GLY A 184 -21.19 0.55 -3.75
C GLY A 184 -22.41 -0.37 -3.65
N ILE A 185 -23.59 0.20 -3.37
CA ILE A 185 -24.82 -0.56 -3.14
C ILE A 185 -25.89 -0.21 -4.18
N TYR A 186 -26.57 -1.23 -4.69
CA TYR A 186 -27.86 -1.10 -5.36
C TYR A 186 -28.98 -1.74 -4.53
N VAL A 187 -30.01 -0.96 -4.22
CA VAL A 187 -31.17 -1.40 -3.43
C VAL A 187 -32.43 -1.39 -4.31
N THR A 188 -33.11 -2.53 -4.38
CA THR A 188 -34.36 -2.70 -5.12
C THR A 188 -35.60 -2.61 -4.19
N THR A 189 -36.76 -3.13 -4.60
CA THR A 189 -38.04 -3.02 -3.86
C THR A 189 -38.03 -3.66 -2.47
N THR A 190 -38.81 -3.04 -1.56
CA THR A 190 -39.19 -3.49 -0.20
C THR A 190 -38.04 -3.99 0.66
N ASN A 191 -37.07 -3.11 0.92
CA ASN A 191 -35.93 -3.33 1.82
C ASN A 191 -35.86 -2.18 2.82
N ASP A 192 -35.71 -2.44 4.12
CA ASP A 192 -35.17 -1.42 5.04
C ASP A 192 -33.65 -1.63 5.10
N LEU A 193 -32.90 -0.67 4.56
CA LEU A 193 -31.44 -0.71 4.62
C LEU A 193 -30.95 0.20 5.74
N HIS A 194 -30.38 -0.43 6.78
CA HIS A 194 -29.80 0.26 7.92
C HIS A 194 -28.27 0.25 7.83
N LEU A 195 -27.70 1.45 7.69
CA LEU A 195 -26.26 1.68 7.62
C LEU A 195 -25.83 2.53 8.83
N VAL A 196 -24.93 1.97 9.64
CA VAL A 196 -24.38 2.66 10.80
C VAL A 196 -22.85 2.57 10.78
N ASN A 197 -22.15 3.68 10.97
CA ASN A 197 -20.69 3.68 11.00
C ASN A 197 -20.09 3.06 9.74
N VAL A 198 -20.62 3.41 8.57
CA VAL A 198 -20.09 2.94 7.28
C VAL A 198 -19.31 4.04 6.57
N THR A 199 -18.34 3.64 5.76
CA THR A 199 -17.54 4.56 4.94
C THR A 199 -17.58 4.14 3.48
N PHE A 200 -18.12 5.01 2.62
CA PHE A 200 -18.10 4.87 1.17
C PHE A 200 -17.07 5.84 0.59
N SER A 201 -16.03 5.31 -0.04
CA SER A 201 -15.00 6.10 -0.70
C SER A 201 -14.75 5.68 -2.14
N ASN A 202 -14.62 6.65 -3.05
CA ASN A 202 -14.18 6.40 -4.42
C ASN A 202 -14.99 5.34 -5.20
N ASN A 203 -16.25 5.07 -4.84
CA ASN A 203 -17.09 4.14 -5.60
C ASN A 203 -17.69 4.86 -6.81
N SER A 204 -17.81 4.16 -7.94
CA SER A 204 -18.20 4.74 -9.22
C SER A 204 -19.37 3.99 -9.87
N ALA A 205 -20.22 4.72 -10.58
CA ALA A 205 -21.19 4.15 -11.49
C ALA A 205 -21.31 4.97 -12.78
N SER A 206 -21.65 4.36 -13.92
CA SER A 206 -21.78 5.13 -15.17
C SER A 206 -22.97 6.09 -15.18
N ASN A 207 -24.12 5.67 -14.62
CA ASN A 207 -25.35 6.46 -14.71
C ASN A 207 -25.71 7.16 -13.40
N SER A 208 -25.71 6.44 -12.27
CA SER A 208 -26.23 7.01 -11.02
C SER A 208 -25.86 6.24 -9.76
N GLY A 209 -25.70 6.98 -8.66
CA GLY A 209 -25.44 6.42 -7.34
C GLY A 209 -24.10 5.69 -7.27
N GLY A 210 -23.00 6.43 -7.34
CA GLY A 210 -21.66 5.88 -7.15
C GLY A 210 -21.52 5.20 -5.79
N GLY A 211 -22.00 5.84 -4.73
CA GLY A 211 -22.06 5.21 -3.40
C GLY A 211 -23.25 4.26 -3.31
N ILE A 212 -24.46 4.83 -3.29
CA ILE A 212 -25.72 4.07 -3.21
C ILE A 212 -26.68 4.53 -4.30
N TYR A 213 -27.27 3.57 -5.00
CA TYR A 213 -28.51 3.78 -5.75
C TYR A 213 -29.66 3.03 -5.07
N ARG A 214 -30.67 3.78 -4.65
CA ARG A 214 -31.87 3.25 -4.00
C ARG A 214 -33.08 3.42 -4.90
N GLN A 215 -33.65 2.30 -5.35
CA GLN A 215 -34.83 2.28 -6.22
C GLN A 215 -36.14 2.38 -5.44
N ALA A 216 -36.26 1.66 -4.32
CA ALA A 216 -37.46 1.56 -3.46
C ALA A 216 -37.05 1.08 -2.04
N GLY A 217 -37.95 1.13 -1.06
CA GLY A 217 -37.69 0.76 0.35
C GLY A 217 -37.09 1.86 1.25
N PRO A 218 -37.33 1.88 2.57
CA PRO A 218 -36.67 2.81 3.49
C PRO A 218 -35.14 2.74 3.44
N LEU A 219 -34.48 3.88 3.66
CA LEU A 219 -33.02 3.95 3.80
C LEU A 219 -32.67 4.80 5.01
N THR A 220 -31.97 4.21 5.97
CA THR A 220 -31.49 4.90 7.17
C THR A 220 -29.97 4.85 7.23
N ILE A 221 -29.34 6.02 7.28
CA ILE A 221 -27.89 6.20 7.33
C ILE A 221 -27.55 7.05 8.55
N THR A 222 -26.73 6.52 9.46
CA THR A 222 -26.29 7.27 10.64
C THR A 222 -24.79 7.09 10.87
N ASN A 223 -24.12 8.09 11.44
CA ASN A 223 -22.69 8.05 11.80
C ASN A 223 -21.80 7.63 10.63
N SER A 224 -22.09 8.05 9.40
CA SER A 224 -21.44 7.46 8.21
C SER A 224 -20.71 8.50 7.37
N ILE A 225 -19.76 8.06 6.55
CA ILE A 225 -19.00 8.91 5.63
C ILE A 225 -19.24 8.49 4.18
N PHE A 226 -19.58 9.45 3.32
CA PHE A 226 -19.71 9.27 1.88
C PHE A 226 -18.88 10.34 1.14
N TRP A 227 -17.74 9.94 0.58
CA TRP A 227 -16.79 10.88 -0.02
C TRP A 227 -16.09 10.36 -1.28
N GLY A 228 -16.02 11.18 -2.34
CA GLY A 228 -15.36 10.82 -3.60
C GLY A 228 -16.15 9.82 -4.45
N ASN A 229 -17.46 9.66 -4.20
CA ASN A 229 -18.29 8.69 -4.92
C ASN A 229 -18.95 9.35 -6.14
N LEU A 230 -18.86 8.73 -7.32
CA LEU A 230 -19.28 9.33 -8.59
C LEU A 230 -20.35 8.50 -9.31
N PRO A 231 -21.40 9.12 -9.90
CA PRO A 231 -21.63 10.57 -9.99
C PRO A 231 -22.33 11.16 -8.76
N GLN A 232 -22.94 10.34 -7.90
CA GLN A 232 -23.52 10.78 -6.63
C GLN A 232 -23.14 9.84 -5.49
N ALA A 233 -22.90 10.39 -4.30
CA ALA A 233 -22.80 9.62 -3.06
C ALA A 233 -24.05 8.79 -2.79
N ILE A 234 -25.22 9.42 -2.82
CA ILE A 234 -26.51 8.79 -2.54
C ILE A 234 -27.51 9.26 -3.60
N ARG A 235 -28.10 8.32 -4.35
CA ARG A 235 -29.19 8.59 -5.30
C ARG A 235 -30.43 7.80 -4.92
N THR A 236 -31.54 8.49 -4.77
CA THR A 236 -32.84 7.94 -4.40
C THR A 236 -33.82 8.11 -5.55
N ASN A 237 -34.58 7.09 -5.93
CA ASN A 237 -35.67 7.25 -6.88
C ASN A 237 -36.85 7.98 -6.22
N ASP A 238 -36.89 9.31 -6.36
CA ASP A 238 -37.86 10.21 -5.71
C ASP A 238 -39.31 10.02 -6.17
N ALA A 239 -39.56 9.17 -7.18
CA ALA A 239 -40.90 8.77 -7.57
C ALA A 239 -41.57 7.86 -6.51
N VAL A 240 -40.82 7.36 -5.54
CA VAL A 240 -41.29 6.46 -4.48
C VAL A 240 -41.27 7.20 -3.14
N ALA A 241 -42.41 7.21 -2.43
CA ALA A 241 -42.60 7.98 -1.20
C ALA A 241 -42.08 7.30 0.09
N ASP A 242 -41.09 6.41 0.00
CA ASP A 242 -40.54 5.78 1.21
C ASP A 242 -39.48 6.69 1.85
N PRO A 243 -39.33 6.64 3.19
CA PRO A 243 -38.47 7.55 3.91
C PRO A 243 -36.98 7.29 3.62
N VAL A 244 -36.23 8.38 3.48
CA VAL A 244 -34.77 8.37 3.46
C VAL A 244 -34.30 9.30 4.56
N THR A 245 -33.61 8.75 5.54
CA THR A 245 -33.11 9.47 6.71
C THR A 245 -31.59 9.35 6.75
N VAL A 246 -30.91 10.49 6.67
CA VAL A 246 -29.46 10.56 6.84
C VAL A 246 -29.17 11.53 7.97
N THR A 247 -28.53 11.07 9.03
CA THR A 247 -28.24 11.89 10.22
C THR A 247 -26.84 11.64 10.74
N TYR A 248 -26.24 12.64 11.39
CA TYR A 248 -24.89 12.57 11.96
C TYR A 248 -23.89 11.93 10.99
N SER A 249 -23.95 12.32 9.72
CA SER A 249 -23.14 11.72 8.66
C SER A 249 -22.43 12.79 7.84
N LEU A 250 -21.22 12.47 7.39
CA LEU A 250 -20.43 13.31 6.50
C LEU A 250 -20.72 12.89 5.05
N VAL A 251 -21.33 13.78 4.28
CA VAL A 251 -21.69 13.51 2.87
C VAL A 251 -21.14 14.61 1.99
N GLU A 252 -20.33 14.22 1.01
CA GLU A 252 -19.78 15.15 0.01
C GLU A 252 -20.90 15.91 -0.70
N ASN A 253 -20.75 17.24 -0.82
CA ASN A 253 -21.77 18.17 -1.31
C ASN A 253 -23.02 18.31 -0.41
N GLY A 254 -23.03 17.70 0.77
CA GLY A 254 -24.06 17.81 1.80
C GLY A 254 -25.27 16.90 1.59
N TYR A 255 -25.99 16.65 2.68
CA TYR A 255 -27.25 15.93 2.69
C TYR A 255 -28.14 16.44 3.83
N THR A 256 -29.45 16.59 3.58
CA THR A 256 -30.38 17.11 4.59
C THR A 256 -30.55 16.14 5.75
N GLY A 257 -30.39 16.63 6.98
CA GLY A 257 -30.63 15.87 8.19
C GLY A 257 -29.87 16.44 9.40
N SER A 258 -30.28 16.04 10.60
CA SER A 258 -29.65 16.50 11.84
C SER A 258 -28.21 16.03 11.92
N GLY A 259 -27.29 16.92 12.30
CA GLY A 259 -25.88 16.59 12.53
C GLY A 259 -25.07 16.23 11.29
N ASN A 260 -25.62 16.35 10.07
CA ASN A 260 -24.85 16.08 8.87
C ASN A 260 -23.86 17.21 8.57
N ILE A 261 -22.70 16.82 8.07
CA ILE A 261 -21.59 17.71 7.69
C ILE A 261 -21.14 17.41 6.26
N SER A 262 -20.41 18.31 5.62
CA SER A 262 -20.01 18.18 4.20
C SER A 262 -18.57 18.60 3.90
N GLU A 263 -17.83 18.94 4.95
CA GLU A 263 -16.40 19.19 4.92
C GLU A 263 -15.63 17.92 4.57
N ASN A 264 -14.42 18.07 4.04
CA ASN A 264 -13.56 16.95 3.69
C ASN A 264 -13.31 16.06 4.94
N PRO A 265 -13.52 14.73 4.87
CA PRO A 265 -13.34 13.81 5.99
C PRO A 265 -11.86 13.68 6.41
N GLN A 266 -10.91 14.17 5.61
CA GLN A 266 -9.48 14.09 5.89
C GLN A 266 -9.03 12.66 6.18
N PHE A 267 -9.34 11.74 5.25
CA PHE A 267 -8.79 10.39 5.30
C PHE A 267 -7.26 10.42 5.27
N THR A 268 -6.61 9.51 5.98
CA THR A 268 -5.14 9.39 6.04
C THR A 268 -4.56 9.16 4.64
N ASN A 269 -5.07 8.18 3.89
CA ASN A 269 -4.71 7.94 2.51
C ASN A 269 -5.77 7.10 1.75
N ALA A 270 -6.79 7.77 1.20
CA ALA A 270 -7.97 7.12 0.66
C ALA A 270 -7.78 6.22 -0.58
N LYS A 271 -6.59 6.26 -1.21
CA LYS A 271 -6.23 5.44 -2.38
C LYS A 271 -4.92 4.68 -2.17
N GLY A 272 -4.48 4.58 -0.92
CA GLY A 272 -3.25 3.90 -0.58
C GLY A 272 -2.00 4.43 -1.28
N THR A 273 -0.96 3.61 -1.24
CA THR A 273 0.35 3.89 -1.83
C THR A 273 0.35 3.79 -3.34
N ASP A 274 -0.53 2.96 -3.92
CA ASP A 274 -0.62 2.75 -5.37
C ASP A 274 -1.45 3.83 -6.10
N GLN A 275 -2.12 4.71 -5.35
CA GLN A 275 -2.99 5.77 -5.86
C GLN A 275 -4.23 5.26 -6.62
N ILE A 276 -4.58 3.99 -6.40
CA ILE A 276 -5.73 3.32 -6.99
C ILE A 276 -6.69 3.01 -5.85
N ALA A 277 -7.95 3.45 -5.98
CA ALA A 277 -8.96 3.07 -5.00
C ALA A 277 -9.40 1.61 -5.19
N GLY A 278 -9.83 0.96 -4.10
CA GLY A 278 -10.34 -0.41 -4.13
C GLY A 278 -9.24 -1.47 -4.04
N THR A 279 -8.08 -1.08 -3.52
CA THR A 279 -6.91 -1.95 -3.29
C THR A 279 -6.60 -2.02 -1.80
N ARG A 280 -5.87 -3.07 -1.37
CA ARG A 280 -5.73 -3.39 0.07
C ARG A 280 -5.01 -2.31 0.88
N ASP A 281 -4.31 -1.39 0.24
CA ASP A 281 -3.57 -0.29 0.85
C ASP A 281 -4.41 0.98 1.04
N ASP A 282 -5.69 0.99 0.63
CA ASP A 282 -6.63 2.07 0.99
C ASP A 282 -6.70 2.28 2.51
N ASP A 283 -6.38 3.49 2.96
CA ASP A 283 -6.45 3.91 4.35
C ASP A 283 -7.49 5.03 4.54
N LEU A 284 -8.68 4.59 4.94
CA LEU A 284 -9.83 5.45 5.21
C LEU A 284 -9.96 5.79 6.70
N SER A 285 -8.90 5.59 7.50
CA SER A 285 -8.84 6.15 8.85
C SER A 285 -8.80 7.69 8.81
N LEU A 286 -9.21 8.33 9.90
CA LEU A 286 -9.33 9.79 9.97
C LEU A 286 -8.04 10.43 10.48
N PHE A 287 -7.64 11.54 9.84
CA PHE A 287 -6.60 12.42 10.39
C PHE A 287 -7.13 13.15 11.63
N THR A 288 -6.26 13.51 12.57
CA THR A 288 -6.65 14.06 13.90
C THR A 288 -7.39 15.41 13.85
N THR A 289 -7.42 16.07 12.69
CA THR A 289 -8.15 17.33 12.46
C THR A 289 -9.47 17.13 11.73
N SER A 290 -9.85 15.87 11.47
CA SER A 290 -11.04 15.54 10.70
C SER A 290 -12.30 16.11 11.37
N PRO A 291 -13.22 16.69 10.58
CA PRO A 291 -14.51 17.14 11.10
C PRO A 291 -15.44 15.98 11.48
N ALA A 292 -15.10 14.73 11.10
CA ALA A 292 -15.85 13.53 11.47
C ALA A 292 -15.55 13.04 12.90
N ILE A 293 -14.51 13.58 13.54
CA ILE A 293 -14.10 13.21 14.90
C ILE A 293 -15.06 13.78 15.94
N ASP A 294 -15.49 12.97 16.91
CA ASP A 294 -16.42 13.31 17.99
C ASP A 294 -17.72 13.98 17.47
N ALA A 295 -18.13 13.61 16.25
CA ALA A 295 -19.23 14.24 15.51
C ALA A 295 -20.45 13.32 15.33
N GLY A 296 -20.32 12.03 15.70
CA GLY A 296 -21.38 11.04 15.60
C GLY A 296 -22.40 11.06 16.75
N GLN A 297 -23.39 10.17 16.65
CA GLN A 297 -24.45 9.97 17.62
C GLN A 297 -24.27 8.64 18.36
N ASN A 298 -23.98 8.68 19.67
CA ASN A 298 -23.70 7.49 20.47
C ASN A 298 -24.88 6.51 20.53
N SER A 299 -26.11 7.03 20.62
CA SER A 299 -27.31 6.19 20.71
C SER A 299 -27.64 5.41 19.43
N ALA A 300 -26.98 5.73 18.31
CA ALA A 300 -27.16 5.04 17.04
C ALA A 300 -26.23 3.84 16.88
N VAL A 301 -25.16 3.74 17.69
CA VAL A 301 -24.25 2.58 17.69
C VAL A 301 -25.04 1.37 18.22
N PRO A 302 -25.23 0.30 17.42
CA PRO A 302 -26.06 -0.83 17.81
C PRO A 302 -25.33 -1.73 18.84
N SER A 303 -26.02 -2.75 19.29
CA SER A 303 -25.48 -3.74 20.21
C SER A 303 -24.45 -4.68 19.55
N ASP A 304 -23.47 -5.14 20.32
CA ASP A 304 -22.39 -6.04 19.92
C ASP A 304 -22.84 -7.49 19.68
N THR A 305 -23.79 -7.67 18.76
CA THR A 305 -24.33 -9.01 18.45
C THR A 305 -23.27 -10.00 17.92
N ALA A 306 -22.10 -9.50 17.50
CA ALA A 306 -21.00 -10.28 16.95
C ALA A 306 -19.89 -10.61 17.97
N ASP A 307 -19.98 -10.13 19.23
CA ASP A 307 -18.99 -10.34 20.29
C ASP A 307 -17.57 -9.93 19.83
N LEU A 308 -17.43 -8.67 19.37
CA LEU A 308 -16.25 -8.19 18.65
C LEU A 308 -14.97 -8.18 19.50
N ASP A 309 -15.07 -8.08 20.82
CA ASP A 309 -13.92 -8.17 21.72
C ASP A 309 -13.83 -9.49 22.51
N ASN A 310 -14.73 -10.43 22.24
CA ASN A 310 -14.77 -11.79 22.81
C ASN A 310 -14.95 -11.84 24.34
N ASP A 311 -15.67 -10.88 24.91
CA ASP A 311 -16.02 -10.86 26.32
C ASP A 311 -17.37 -11.53 26.63
N SER A 312 -18.09 -11.98 25.59
CA SER A 312 -19.41 -12.61 25.61
C SER A 312 -20.59 -11.69 25.97
N ASN A 313 -20.39 -10.37 26.03
CA ASN A 313 -21.42 -9.39 26.31
C ASN A 313 -22.03 -8.82 25.03
N THR A 314 -22.92 -9.57 24.39
CA THR A 314 -23.50 -9.17 23.09
C THR A 314 -24.57 -8.08 23.15
N ALA A 315 -24.88 -7.57 24.35
CA ALA A 315 -25.95 -6.60 24.58
C ALA A 315 -25.42 -5.16 24.74
N GLU A 316 -24.12 -4.97 24.94
CA GLU A 316 -23.54 -3.63 25.01
C GLU A 316 -23.39 -2.98 23.65
N SER A 317 -23.21 -1.67 23.61
CA SER A 317 -22.87 -0.97 22.37
C SER A 317 -21.55 -1.49 21.81
N THR A 318 -21.50 -1.69 20.50
CA THR A 318 -20.32 -2.20 19.79
C THR A 318 -19.00 -1.60 20.32
N PRO A 319 -18.12 -2.40 20.94
CA PRO A 319 -16.98 -1.89 21.70
C PRO A 319 -15.80 -1.51 20.80
N ARG A 320 -15.75 -2.05 19.58
CA ARG A 320 -14.60 -1.94 18.67
C ARG A 320 -14.98 -1.40 17.30
N ASP A 321 -14.07 -0.64 16.70
CA ASP A 321 -14.15 -0.20 15.33
C ASP A 321 -13.59 -1.23 14.32
N LEU A 322 -13.58 -0.87 13.03
CA LEU A 322 -13.04 -1.72 11.97
C LEU A 322 -11.53 -2.00 12.13
N ALA A 323 -10.79 -1.13 12.82
CA ALA A 323 -9.37 -1.32 13.15
C ALA A 323 -9.15 -2.04 14.49
N LEU A 324 -10.21 -2.58 15.10
CA LEU A 324 -10.20 -3.24 16.42
C LEU A 324 -9.79 -2.31 17.58
N LYS A 325 -9.93 -1.01 17.37
CA LYS A 325 -9.71 0.03 18.38
C LYS A 325 -11.01 0.36 19.12
N PRO A 326 -10.98 0.87 20.36
CA PRO A 326 -12.18 1.34 21.06
C PRO A 326 -13.06 2.25 20.19
N ARG A 327 -14.36 1.95 20.13
CA ARG A 327 -15.39 2.68 19.34
C ARG A 327 -15.87 3.99 19.99
N PHE A 328 -15.47 4.24 21.23
CA PHE A 328 -15.76 5.50 21.89
C PHE A 328 -14.45 6.05 22.44
N TYR A 329 -13.93 7.09 21.79
CA TYR A 329 -12.67 7.71 22.19
C TYR A 329 -12.74 9.24 22.10
N ASN A 330 -12.59 9.91 23.24
CA ASN A 330 -12.69 11.35 23.31
C ASN A 330 -11.42 12.05 22.82
N HIS A 331 -11.49 12.86 21.77
CA HIS A 331 -10.39 13.73 21.37
C HIS A 331 -10.42 15.06 22.14
N PRO A 332 -9.29 15.81 22.18
CA PRO A 332 -9.27 17.15 22.75
C PRO A 332 -9.98 18.20 21.86
N ASN A 333 -10.48 17.81 20.69
CA ASN A 333 -11.21 18.68 19.78
C ASN A 333 -12.60 18.98 20.35
N ALA A 334 -13.31 19.93 19.74
CA ALA A 334 -14.67 20.24 20.18
C ALA A 334 -15.63 19.13 19.77
N ASP A 335 -16.34 18.56 20.75
CA ASP A 335 -17.44 17.63 20.55
C ASP A 335 -18.57 18.31 19.76
N THR A 336 -18.91 17.76 18.60
CA THR A 336 -20.02 18.27 17.75
C THR A 336 -21.15 17.26 17.59
N GLY A 337 -20.94 16.03 18.04
CA GLY A 337 -21.90 14.94 17.99
C GLY A 337 -22.95 14.98 19.09
N SER A 338 -23.63 13.85 19.28
CA SER A 338 -24.76 13.72 20.22
C SER A 338 -24.62 12.51 21.11
N GLY A 339 -24.69 12.73 22.42
CA GLY A 339 -24.49 11.70 23.42
C GLY A 339 -23.80 12.25 24.67
N THR A 340 -23.40 11.35 25.56
CA THR A 340 -22.47 11.69 26.65
C THR A 340 -21.07 11.29 26.19
N PRO A 341 -20.09 12.23 26.20
CA PRO A 341 -18.71 11.91 25.86
C PRO A 341 -18.14 10.72 26.67
N PRO A 342 -17.23 9.89 26.12
CA PRO A 342 -16.65 9.97 24.77
C PRO A 342 -17.69 9.82 23.65
N LEU A 343 -17.59 10.67 22.62
CA LEU A 343 -18.47 10.59 21.45
C LEU A 343 -17.87 9.64 20.42
N VAL A 344 -18.74 9.05 19.61
CA VAL A 344 -18.35 8.20 18.48
C VAL A 344 -18.01 9.05 17.27
N ASP A 345 -17.01 8.64 16.50
CA ASP A 345 -16.69 9.27 15.22
C ASP A 345 -17.68 8.87 14.12
N MET A 346 -17.80 9.69 13.07
CA MET A 346 -18.47 9.26 11.86
C MET A 346 -17.58 8.31 11.05
N GLY A 347 -18.19 7.31 10.41
CA GLY A 347 -17.52 6.33 9.56
C GLY A 347 -17.14 5.05 10.29
N ALA A 348 -16.42 4.19 9.58
CA ALA A 348 -16.05 2.85 10.05
C ALA A 348 -14.92 2.82 11.08
N PHE A 349 -14.16 3.92 11.22
CA PHE A 349 -12.98 4.02 12.07
C PHE A 349 -13.20 5.06 13.16
N GLU A 350 -12.67 4.77 14.35
CA GLU A 350 -12.48 5.75 15.41
C GLU A 350 -11.04 6.29 15.30
N ALA A 351 -10.89 7.59 15.18
CA ALA A 351 -9.61 8.23 15.39
C ALA A 351 -9.19 7.99 16.85
N GLN A 352 -7.90 7.85 17.07
CA GLN A 352 -7.36 7.77 18.43
C GLN A 352 -6.12 8.63 18.50
N ALA A 353 -5.94 9.33 19.63
CA ALA A 353 -4.66 9.95 19.86
C ALA A 353 -3.57 8.85 19.90
N PRO A 354 -2.36 9.11 19.40
CA PRO A 354 -1.24 8.24 19.65
C PRO A 354 -1.09 8.03 21.17
N PRO A 355 -0.75 6.81 21.65
CA PRO A 355 -0.78 6.47 23.07
C PRO A 355 0.03 7.47 23.92
N THR A 356 -0.59 7.98 24.98
CA THR A 356 -0.03 9.00 25.88
C THR A 356 1.07 8.41 26.77
N PRO A 357 2.32 8.92 26.77
CA PRO A 357 3.31 8.58 27.77
C PRO A 357 3.11 9.38 29.07
N VAL A 358 3.40 8.76 30.21
CA VAL A 358 3.30 9.35 31.56
C VAL A 358 4.34 10.47 31.76
N ALA A 359 3.92 11.68 32.16
CA ALA A 359 4.78 12.87 32.30
C ALA A 359 5.31 13.13 33.73
N VAL A 360 6.49 13.76 33.83
CA VAL A 360 7.07 14.41 35.03
C VAL A 360 7.44 15.86 34.66
N SER A 361 7.19 16.86 35.53
CA SER A 361 7.08 18.29 35.17
C SER A 361 8.32 19.20 35.44
N GLY A 362 8.38 20.36 34.75
CA GLY A 362 9.26 21.52 35.07
C GLY A 362 9.16 22.72 34.07
N LYS A 363 9.20 23.99 34.54
CA LYS A 363 8.83 25.28 33.85
C LYS A 363 9.99 26.30 33.82
N ILE A 364 10.18 27.17 32.79
CA ILE A 364 11.03 28.43 32.80
C ILE A 364 10.45 29.59 31.90
N THR A 365 11.12 30.78 31.77
CA THR A 365 11.02 32.22 31.23
C THR A 365 11.90 32.89 30.06
N GLY A 366 11.36 33.69 29.08
CA GLY A 366 11.77 35.06 28.54
C GLY A 366 12.76 35.45 27.35
N GLY A 367 12.24 36.09 26.25
CA GLY A 367 12.64 37.31 25.40
C GLY A 367 14.03 37.52 24.69
N ASN A 368 14.31 38.39 23.67
CA ASN A 368 13.57 39.28 22.73
C ASN A 368 14.54 40.04 21.71
N ASN A 369 14.29 40.05 20.37
CA ASN A 369 14.45 41.16 19.35
C ASN A 369 14.87 40.73 17.91
N ALA A 370 14.12 41.21 16.90
CA ALA A 370 14.28 41.03 15.43
C ALA A 370 14.95 42.29 14.76
N PRO A 371 15.28 42.41 13.43
CA PRO A 371 14.45 42.04 12.25
C PRO A 371 15.11 41.57 10.91
N ALA A 372 14.29 40.85 10.10
CA ALA A 372 14.03 40.85 8.63
C ALA A 372 15.13 40.62 7.54
N ALA A 373 14.93 39.60 6.68
CA ALA A 373 14.51 39.72 5.25
C ALA A 373 14.73 38.42 4.42
N ASN A 374 13.81 38.15 3.49
CA ASN A 374 13.66 36.95 2.62
C ASN A 374 14.92 36.46 1.88
N VAL A 375 15.20 35.16 1.91
CA VAL A 375 16.17 34.46 1.04
C VAL A 375 15.51 33.24 0.41
N LEU A 376 15.52 33.16 -0.93
CA LEU A 376 15.12 31.98 -1.70
C LEU A 376 16.27 30.96 -1.69
N VAL A 377 16.00 29.70 -1.34
CA VAL A 377 17.00 28.60 -1.22
C VAL A 377 16.79 27.58 -2.34
N SER A 378 17.87 27.09 -2.94
CA SER A 378 17.85 26.02 -3.96
C SER A 378 17.64 24.65 -3.29
N ILE A 379 16.71 23.83 -3.80
CA ILE A 379 16.33 22.53 -3.22
C ILE A 379 16.97 21.40 -4.05
N MET A 380 17.59 20.42 -3.38
CA MET A 380 18.08 19.18 -4.00
C MET A 380 16.95 18.14 -3.98
N HIS A 381 16.77 17.40 -5.07
CA HIS A 381 15.76 16.33 -5.18
C HIS A 381 16.34 15.09 -5.86
N ILE A 382 15.77 13.91 -5.58
CA ILE A 382 16.17 12.66 -6.25
C ILE A 382 15.30 12.48 -7.50
N GLU A 383 15.92 12.39 -8.67
CA GLU A 383 15.22 12.16 -9.95
C GLU A 383 15.24 10.69 -10.38
N GLY A 384 16.18 9.90 -9.88
CA GLY A 384 16.25 8.49 -10.22
C GLY A 384 17.34 7.71 -9.52
N LEU A 385 17.18 6.39 -9.53
CA LEU A 385 18.13 5.41 -9.03
C LEU A 385 18.34 4.35 -10.11
N GLU A 386 19.58 3.97 -10.31
CA GLU A 386 20.03 3.01 -11.31
C GLU A 386 20.98 2.02 -10.66
N VAL A 387 20.91 0.74 -11.06
CA VAL A 387 21.90 -0.27 -10.67
C VAL A 387 22.64 -0.72 -11.91
N THR A 388 23.97 -0.77 -11.86
CA THR A 388 24.79 -1.13 -13.02
C THR A 388 26.05 -1.91 -12.64
N GLN A 389 26.47 -2.79 -13.53
CA GLN A 389 27.73 -3.53 -13.49
C GLN A 389 28.53 -3.18 -14.74
N ALA A 390 29.84 -3.47 -14.74
CA ALA A 390 30.72 -3.19 -15.87
C ALA A 390 30.27 -3.83 -17.21
N VAL A 391 29.40 -4.84 -17.18
CA VAL A 391 28.90 -5.60 -18.35
C VAL A 391 27.41 -5.32 -18.63
N GLN A 392 26.96 -4.08 -18.39
CA GLN A 392 25.61 -3.63 -18.76
C GLN A 392 25.62 -2.89 -20.10
N ASN A 393 24.60 -3.10 -20.93
CA ASN A 393 24.39 -2.24 -22.10
C ASN A 393 23.78 -0.89 -21.67
N VAL A 394 23.73 0.08 -22.58
CA VAL A 394 23.22 1.44 -22.28
C VAL A 394 21.75 1.47 -21.83
N TYR A 395 21.03 0.37 -21.96
CA TYR A 395 19.62 0.21 -21.59
C TYR A 395 19.42 -0.74 -20.38
N ASN A 396 20.50 -1.18 -19.71
CA ASN A 396 20.47 -2.14 -18.60
C ASN A 396 19.68 -3.44 -18.87
N THR A 397 19.65 -3.93 -20.12
CA THR A 397 18.87 -5.13 -20.45
C THR A 397 19.64 -6.44 -20.26
N ILE A 398 20.89 -6.37 -19.79
CA ILE A 398 21.70 -7.54 -19.48
C ILE A 398 21.42 -7.91 -18.02
N PRO A 399 21.16 -9.18 -17.66
CA PRO A 399 20.95 -9.56 -16.26
C PRO A 399 22.15 -9.17 -15.39
N LEU A 400 21.90 -8.70 -14.16
CA LEU A 400 22.96 -8.48 -13.18
C LEU A 400 23.49 -9.84 -12.72
N VAL A 401 24.80 -10.00 -12.68
CA VAL A 401 25.43 -11.27 -12.27
C VAL A 401 25.73 -11.25 -10.79
N GLN A 402 25.40 -12.35 -10.12
CA GLN A 402 25.66 -12.52 -8.70
C GLN A 402 27.16 -12.34 -8.37
N ASP A 403 27.44 -11.76 -7.19
CA ASP A 403 28.79 -11.57 -6.62
C ASP A 403 29.78 -10.72 -7.46
N LYS A 404 29.30 -10.01 -8.49
CA LYS A 404 30.11 -9.07 -9.29
C LYS A 404 29.97 -7.62 -8.80
N ASP A 405 31.10 -6.89 -8.76
CA ASP A 405 31.14 -5.46 -8.41
C ASP A 405 30.02 -4.67 -9.09
N THR A 406 29.13 -4.12 -8.27
CA THR A 406 27.90 -3.45 -8.70
C THR A 406 27.83 -2.06 -8.11
N ILE A 407 27.49 -1.08 -8.93
CA ILE A 407 27.34 0.31 -8.52
C ILE A 407 25.85 0.68 -8.54
N ALA A 408 25.35 1.22 -7.44
CA ALA A 408 24.10 1.97 -7.40
C ALA A 408 24.39 3.45 -7.69
N ARG A 409 23.74 4.00 -8.71
CA ARG A 409 23.86 5.39 -9.12
C ARG A 409 22.57 6.13 -8.82
N ILE A 410 22.66 7.20 -8.05
CA ILE A 410 21.52 8.04 -7.66
C ILE A 410 21.67 9.40 -8.35
N TYR A 411 20.68 9.75 -9.15
CA TYR A 411 20.58 11.02 -9.85
C TYR A 411 19.84 12.02 -8.95
N ALA A 412 20.53 13.06 -8.51
CA ALA A 412 19.96 14.04 -7.59
C ALA A 412 20.38 15.49 -7.95
N PRO A 413 19.84 16.07 -9.04
CA PRO A 413 20.17 17.45 -9.40
C PRO A 413 19.61 18.46 -8.38
N ALA A 414 20.18 19.66 -8.39
CA ALA A 414 19.67 20.77 -7.61
C ALA A 414 19.15 21.87 -8.53
N ASN A 415 17.92 22.31 -8.33
CA ASN A 415 17.30 23.38 -9.11
C ASN A 415 17.36 24.72 -8.34
N GLY A 416 18.18 25.67 -8.79
CA GLY A 416 18.15 27.05 -8.30
C GLY A 416 19.41 27.89 -8.55
N PRO A 417 19.37 29.22 -8.33
CA PRO A 417 20.41 30.15 -8.77
C PRO A 417 21.73 30.09 -7.98
N THR A 418 21.81 29.26 -6.93
CA THR A 418 22.98 29.12 -6.04
C THR A 418 23.39 27.66 -5.92
N SER A 419 24.68 27.37 -5.74
CA SER A 419 25.15 26.00 -5.45
C SER A 419 24.41 25.43 -4.22
N PRO A 420 23.84 24.22 -4.31
CA PRO A 420 23.10 23.61 -3.21
C PRO A 420 23.97 23.37 -1.98
N VAL A 421 23.35 23.31 -0.80
CA VAL A 421 23.98 22.84 0.44
C VAL A 421 24.35 21.37 0.26
N ALA A 422 25.55 20.97 0.68
CA ALA A 422 26.03 19.59 0.56
C ALA A 422 25.24 18.68 1.53
N VAL A 423 24.48 17.72 0.99
CA VAL A 423 23.60 16.81 1.76
C VAL A 423 24.05 15.35 1.54
N PRO A 424 24.15 14.52 2.60
CA PRO A 424 24.35 13.07 2.47
C PRO A 424 23.18 12.36 1.78
N ILE A 425 23.44 11.25 1.09
CA ILE A 425 22.41 10.30 0.67
C ILE A 425 22.53 8.99 1.44
N LEU A 426 21.39 8.47 1.89
CA LEU A 426 21.21 7.13 2.44
C LEU A 426 20.73 6.19 1.33
N LEU A 427 21.32 5.00 1.25
CA LEU A 427 20.87 3.91 0.39
C LEU A 427 20.50 2.72 1.26
N ASN A 428 19.20 2.43 1.36
CA ASN A 428 18.65 1.29 2.04
C ASN A 428 18.62 0.06 1.12
N GLY A 429 18.98 -1.11 1.61
CA GLY A 429 18.90 -2.38 0.90
C GLY A 429 18.05 -3.38 1.67
N THR A 430 17.06 -3.98 1.01
CA THR A 430 16.19 -5.00 1.62
C THR A 430 16.08 -6.25 0.76
N ARG A 431 15.91 -7.41 1.40
CA ARG A 431 15.58 -8.68 0.75
C ARG A 431 14.34 -9.23 1.43
N ASN A 432 13.26 -9.44 0.68
CA ASN A 432 11.95 -9.85 1.21
C ASN A 432 11.47 -8.93 2.35
N ASN A 433 11.61 -7.61 2.18
CA ASN A 433 11.27 -6.56 3.16
C ASN A 433 12.07 -6.60 4.49
N VAL A 434 13.15 -7.40 4.57
CA VAL A 434 14.09 -7.39 5.70
C VAL A 434 15.35 -6.63 5.30
N ALA A 435 15.81 -5.72 6.15
CA ALA A 435 17.04 -4.95 5.91
C ALA A 435 18.26 -5.87 5.75
N LEU A 436 19.06 -5.61 4.72
CA LEU A 436 20.33 -6.29 4.50
C LEU A 436 21.40 -5.75 5.48
N PRO A 437 22.44 -6.54 5.78
CA PRO A 437 23.57 -6.07 6.60
C PRO A 437 24.14 -4.76 6.06
N ASP A 438 24.48 -3.85 6.96
CA ASP A 438 25.06 -2.52 6.66
C ASP A 438 24.11 -1.53 5.97
N SER A 439 22.79 -1.82 5.90
CA SER A 439 21.76 -0.86 5.48
C SER A 439 21.34 0.07 6.62
N PRO A 440 21.20 1.40 6.41
CA PRO A 440 21.52 2.15 5.18
C PRO A 440 23.03 2.42 5.01
N LEU A 441 23.47 2.43 3.75
CA LEU A 441 24.77 2.97 3.36
C LEU A 441 24.67 4.49 3.26
N THR A 442 25.62 5.24 3.84
CA THR A 442 25.64 6.72 3.78
C THR A 442 26.78 7.21 2.88
N VAL A 443 26.51 8.11 1.92
CA VAL A 443 27.52 8.65 0.99
C VAL A 443 27.44 10.17 0.86
N GLY A 444 28.60 10.82 0.96
CA GLY A 444 28.72 12.28 0.89
C GLY A 444 28.21 12.96 2.16
N PRO A 445 28.50 14.25 2.35
CA PRO A 445 27.81 15.33 1.63
C PRO A 445 28.56 15.78 0.37
N MET A 446 27.87 15.90 -0.77
CA MET A 446 28.47 16.29 -2.06
C MET A 446 27.84 17.55 -2.63
N ASN A 447 28.67 18.47 -3.16
CA ASN A 447 28.22 19.61 -3.95
C ASN A 447 27.99 19.14 -5.39
N LEU A 448 26.73 18.88 -5.75
CA LEU A 448 26.38 18.50 -7.12
C LEU A 448 26.21 19.74 -7.99
N ALA A 449 26.59 19.62 -9.26
CA ALA A 449 26.39 20.69 -10.23
C ALA A 449 24.89 20.90 -10.50
N ASN A 450 24.44 22.16 -10.56
CA ASN A 450 23.07 22.49 -10.98
C ASN A 450 22.94 22.20 -12.48
N LYS A 451 22.19 21.14 -12.81
CA LYS A 451 21.96 20.70 -14.19
C LYS A 451 20.50 20.29 -14.36
N THR A 452 19.94 20.63 -15.52
CA THR A 452 18.53 20.39 -15.86
C THR A 452 18.21 18.96 -16.31
N ALA A 453 19.23 18.12 -16.54
CA ALA A 453 19.07 16.71 -16.89
C ALA A 453 20.36 15.93 -16.57
N PRO A 454 20.37 15.02 -15.57
CA PRO A 454 21.55 14.22 -15.25
C PRO A 454 21.79 13.09 -16.28
N SER A 455 23.06 12.71 -16.50
CA SER A 455 23.41 11.63 -17.44
C SER A 455 24.56 10.74 -16.95
N ARG A 456 24.65 9.50 -17.46
CA ARG A 456 25.72 8.53 -17.11
C ARG A 456 27.14 9.02 -17.39
N GLY A 457 27.32 9.96 -18.32
CA GLY A 457 28.63 10.48 -18.70
C GLY A 457 29.18 11.53 -17.74
N GLU A 458 28.38 11.98 -16.78
CA GLU A 458 28.67 13.16 -15.95
C GLU A 458 28.72 12.80 -14.47
N TYR A 459 29.93 12.55 -13.97
CA TYR A 459 30.17 12.08 -12.60
C TYR A 459 29.88 13.13 -11.51
N ASP A 460 29.67 14.40 -11.87
CA ASP A 460 29.39 15.52 -10.95
C ASP A 460 27.89 15.80 -10.74
N SER A 461 27.02 14.97 -11.32
CA SER A 461 25.56 15.06 -11.19
C SER A 461 24.90 13.81 -10.58
N SER A 462 25.68 12.89 -9.99
CA SER A 462 25.16 11.65 -9.40
C SER A 462 26.01 11.13 -8.25
N PHE A 463 25.39 10.46 -7.27
CA PHE A 463 26.10 9.68 -6.27
C PHE A 463 26.31 8.26 -6.80
N ASN A 464 27.54 7.75 -6.74
CA ASN A 464 27.89 6.42 -7.21
C ASN A 464 28.37 5.60 -6.01
N ILE A 465 27.58 4.59 -5.62
CA ILE A 465 27.77 3.78 -4.42
C ILE A 465 28.12 2.35 -4.83
N LEU A 466 29.30 1.87 -4.44
CA LEU A 466 29.65 0.46 -4.60
C LEU A 466 28.84 -0.37 -3.59
N LEU A 467 28.08 -1.35 -4.07
CA LEU A 467 27.24 -2.18 -3.22
C LEU A 467 28.08 -3.24 -2.47
N PRO A 468 27.78 -3.51 -1.17
CA PRO A 468 28.40 -4.59 -0.42
C PRO A 468 28.17 -5.95 -1.07
N THR A 469 29.15 -6.86 -1.01
CA THR A 469 29.04 -8.20 -1.59
C THR A 469 27.85 -9.00 -1.04
N THR A 470 27.45 -8.76 0.20
CA THR A 470 26.27 -9.36 0.85
C THR A 470 24.94 -9.00 0.16
N TRP A 471 24.92 -7.92 -0.62
CA TRP A 471 23.74 -7.44 -1.36
C TRP A 471 23.69 -8.00 -2.79
N LEU A 472 24.76 -8.64 -3.28
CA LEU A 472 24.92 -9.03 -4.69
C LEU A 472 24.34 -10.40 -5.02
N SER A 473 23.25 -10.80 -4.37
CA SER A 473 22.60 -12.10 -4.58
C SER A 473 21.08 -12.03 -4.37
N GLY A 474 20.35 -12.82 -5.17
CA GLY A 474 18.88 -12.86 -5.14
C GLY A 474 18.23 -11.55 -5.58
N ASP A 475 16.97 -11.38 -5.20
CA ASP A 475 16.21 -10.14 -5.44
C ASP A 475 16.45 -9.18 -4.26
N VAL A 476 17.00 -8.00 -4.56
CA VAL A 476 17.31 -6.95 -3.57
C VAL A 476 16.62 -5.66 -3.98
N THR A 477 15.81 -5.09 -3.09
CA THR A 477 15.20 -3.78 -3.28
C THR A 477 16.08 -2.72 -2.65
N LEU A 478 16.54 -1.78 -3.46
CA LEU A 478 17.34 -0.63 -3.06
C LEU A 478 16.47 0.62 -3.03
N THR A 479 16.61 1.43 -1.99
CA THR A 479 15.85 2.66 -1.80
C THR A 479 16.77 3.80 -1.39
N ALA A 480 16.80 4.89 -2.16
CA ALA A 480 17.66 6.04 -1.90
C ALA A 480 16.89 7.20 -1.27
N GLU A 481 17.49 7.87 -0.28
CA GLU A 481 16.91 8.95 0.52
C GLU A 481 17.93 10.06 0.78
N LEU A 482 17.49 11.32 0.78
CA LEU A 482 18.34 12.46 1.18
C LEU A 482 18.37 12.59 2.70
N ASP A 483 19.55 12.55 3.31
CA ASP A 483 19.74 12.72 4.74
C ASP A 483 19.98 14.18 5.11
N LEU A 484 18.89 14.88 5.42
CA LEU A 484 18.94 16.28 5.85
C LEU A 484 19.37 16.43 7.33
N SER A 485 19.79 15.34 8.00
CA SER A 485 20.03 15.30 9.46
C SER A 485 21.46 15.66 9.92
N ALA A 486 22.38 16.02 9.02
CA ALA A 486 23.73 16.46 9.38
C ALA A 486 23.73 17.84 10.09
N GLY A 487 23.28 17.88 11.34
CA GLY A 487 23.15 19.05 12.21
C GLY A 487 24.19 19.10 13.35
N TYR A 488 24.28 20.27 13.98
CA TYR A 488 25.20 20.61 15.08
C TYR A 488 24.80 19.92 16.42
N ALA A 489 25.76 19.46 17.25
CA ALA A 489 25.50 18.75 18.53
C ALA A 489 26.42 19.20 19.69
N ASP A 490 25.91 19.24 20.94
CA ASP A 490 26.67 19.57 22.18
C ASP A 490 26.03 18.90 23.44
N MET A 491 26.76 18.85 24.57
CA MET A 491 26.34 18.24 25.84
C MET A 491 25.91 19.28 26.88
N THR A 492 25.04 18.89 27.82
CA THR A 492 24.64 19.79 28.92
C THR A 492 25.81 20.12 29.85
N ASP A 493 25.89 21.35 30.33
CA ASP A 493 26.74 21.70 31.47
C ASP A 493 26.31 20.98 32.76
N ALA A 494 27.09 21.15 33.85
CA ALA A 494 26.80 20.53 35.15
C ALA A 494 25.45 20.94 35.77
N ASN A 495 24.80 21.97 35.22
CA ASN A 495 23.50 22.47 35.65
C ASN A 495 22.36 22.10 34.66
N GLY A 496 22.65 21.34 33.59
CA GLY A 496 21.67 20.87 32.62
C GLY A 496 21.43 21.80 31.41
N ASN A 497 22.28 22.81 31.19
CA ASN A 497 22.10 23.79 30.10
C ASN A 497 22.89 23.40 28.84
N PHE A 498 22.35 23.68 27.66
CA PHE A 498 23.06 23.58 26.37
C PHE A 498 23.35 24.98 25.80
N THR A 499 24.52 25.20 25.19
CA THR A 499 24.83 26.45 24.47
C THR A 499 25.28 26.11 23.04
N LEU A 500 24.46 26.42 22.04
CA LEU A 500 24.76 26.16 20.62
C LEU A 500 24.88 27.48 19.86
N ASN A 501 26.01 27.68 19.17
CA ASN A 501 26.24 28.85 18.30
C ASN A 501 25.83 28.51 16.87
N LEU A 502 24.59 28.86 16.49
CA LEU A 502 24.01 28.54 15.18
C LEU A 502 23.71 29.82 14.39
N PRO A 503 23.91 29.82 13.05
CA PRO A 503 23.48 30.94 12.20
C PRO A 503 21.94 31.10 12.18
N PRO A 504 21.38 32.18 11.59
CA PRO A 504 19.94 32.31 11.43
C PRO A 504 19.38 31.19 10.55
N GLY A 505 18.30 30.56 10.98
CA GLY A 505 17.75 29.37 10.31
C GLY A 505 16.80 28.59 11.20
N THR A 506 16.13 27.60 10.62
CA THR A 506 15.25 26.68 11.34
C THR A 506 16.00 25.39 11.63
N TYR A 507 16.11 25.04 12.90
CA TYR A 507 16.89 23.90 13.39
C TYR A 507 15.98 22.94 14.13
N THR A 508 16.09 21.65 13.84
CA THR A 508 15.41 20.61 14.62
C THR A 508 16.38 20.10 15.70
N ILE A 509 16.07 20.39 16.96
CA ILE A 509 16.90 20.01 18.12
C ILE A 509 16.40 18.68 18.66
N GLN A 510 17.25 17.66 18.62
CA GLN A 510 16.92 16.30 19.03
C GLN A 510 17.70 15.92 20.30
N PRO A 511 17.05 15.75 21.46
CA PRO A 511 17.72 15.24 22.65
C PRO A 511 18.02 13.75 22.52
N GLN A 512 19.23 13.35 22.94
CA GLN A 512 19.64 11.95 22.96
C GLN A 512 20.35 11.62 24.28
N LYS A 513 19.92 10.54 24.93
CA LYS A 513 20.58 9.93 26.08
C LYS A 513 20.30 8.43 26.02
N GLU A 514 21.36 7.64 26.15
CA GLU A 514 21.25 6.18 26.04
C GLU A 514 20.25 5.62 27.07
N GLY A 515 19.34 4.76 26.60
CA GLY A 515 18.29 4.16 27.42
C GLY A 515 17.11 5.09 27.75
N VAL A 516 17.03 6.28 27.16
CA VAL A 516 15.95 7.26 27.41
C VAL A 516 15.32 7.71 26.09
N THR A 517 13.99 7.61 26.00
CA THR A 517 13.21 8.11 24.86
C THR A 517 12.61 9.46 25.20
N PHE A 518 12.83 10.47 24.35
CA PHE A 518 12.36 11.84 24.55
C PHE A 518 11.12 12.12 23.69
N LEU A 519 10.18 12.91 24.22
CA LEU A 519 8.97 13.33 23.50
C LEU A 519 8.70 14.83 23.73
N PRO A 520 8.59 15.66 22.66
CA PRO A 520 8.80 15.25 21.28
C PRO A 520 10.25 14.79 21.08
N SER A 521 10.46 13.80 20.19
CA SER A 521 11.79 13.23 19.94
C SER A 521 12.76 14.26 19.37
N SER A 522 12.23 15.38 18.87
CA SER A 522 12.98 16.59 18.56
C SER A 522 12.05 17.80 18.60
N ARG A 523 12.62 19.01 18.60
CA ARG A 523 11.88 20.27 18.58
C ARG A 523 12.47 21.21 17.55
N THR A 524 11.63 21.74 16.68
CA THR A 524 12.04 22.74 15.71
C THR A 524 12.13 24.13 16.36
N VAL A 525 13.28 24.79 16.20
CA VAL A 525 13.62 26.12 16.69
C VAL A 525 14.07 26.96 15.50
N THR A 526 13.27 27.96 15.17
CA THR A 526 13.65 28.96 14.19
C THR A 526 14.37 30.11 14.89
N LEU A 527 15.60 30.39 14.48
CA LEU A 527 16.39 31.55 14.90
C LEU A 527 16.16 32.66 13.86
N PRO A 528 15.27 33.64 14.16
CA PRO A 528 14.80 34.58 13.15
C PRO A 528 15.81 35.68 12.81
N THR A 529 16.86 35.85 13.62
CA THR A 529 18.11 36.63 13.41
C THR A 529 19.06 36.30 14.58
N SER A 530 20.33 36.69 14.53
CA SER A 530 21.33 36.40 15.58
C SER A 530 20.95 37.04 16.95
N GLN A 531 20.15 36.36 17.76
CA GLN A 531 19.94 36.63 19.18
C GLN A 531 19.76 35.34 20.00
N PRO A 532 20.21 35.31 21.27
CA PRO A 532 20.01 34.18 22.18
C PRO A 532 18.54 34.07 22.61
N VAL A 533 17.99 32.84 22.61
CA VAL A 533 16.62 32.53 23.01
C VAL A 533 16.64 31.80 24.35
N ASN A 534 16.02 32.37 25.40
CA ASN A 534 15.69 31.63 26.64
C ASN A 534 14.25 31.10 26.57
N PHE A 535 14.03 29.89 27.08
CA PHE A 535 12.76 29.17 26.96
C PHE A 535 11.75 29.54 28.06
N THR A 536 10.49 29.81 27.66
CA THR A 536 9.32 29.64 28.52
C THR A 536 8.35 28.61 28.03
N MET A 537 7.88 27.74 28.92
CA MET A 537 6.72 26.89 28.69
C MET A 537 5.45 27.73 28.82
N LEU A 538 4.81 28.01 27.70
CA LEU A 538 3.37 28.25 27.63
C LEU A 538 2.78 27.14 26.76
N ASP A 539 1.75 26.49 27.29
CA ASP A 539 0.98 25.47 26.59
C ASP A 539 0.47 26.04 25.27
N GLN A 540 0.88 25.43 24.16
CA GLN A 540 0.06 25.41 22.95
C GLN A 540 0.52 24.30 22.02
N SER A 541 -0.39 23.36 21.82
CA SER A 541 -0.35 22.30 20.81
C SER A 541 -0.67 22.88 19.45
N VAL A 542 0.17 22.63 18.42
CA VAL A 542 -0.22 22.76 17.01
C VAL A 542 0.50 21.70 16.17
N TYR A 543 -0.32 20.95 15.43
CA TYR A 543 -0.02 19.97 14.37
C TYR A 543 -0.02 20.67 12.99
N LEU A 544 0.57 20.05 11.95
CA LEU A 544 0.04 19.94 10.56
C LEU A 544 1.05 19.23 9.59
N PRO A 545 0.62 18.75 8.40
CA PRO A 545 0.79 17.37 7.92
C PRO A 545 1.65 17.24 6.64
N MET A 546 1.82 16.02 6.11
CA MET A 546 2.47 15.74 4.82
C MET A 546 1.57 14.93 3.87
N ILE A 547 1.44 15.43 2.63
CA ILE A 547 0.84 14.83 1.42
C ILE A 547 1.98 14.22 0.58
N VAL A 548 1.79 13.10 -0.15
CA VAL A 548 2.45 12.88 -1.47
C VAL A 548 1.62 11.96 -2.38
N ASN A 549 1.38 12.43 -3.61
CA ASN A 549 0.95 11.68 -4.82
C ASN A 549 2.16 11.36 -5.72
N GLY A 550 2.04 10.40 -6.64
CA GLY A 550 2.79 10.37 -7.91
C GLY A 550 1.91 9.73 -9.00
N ASN A 551 1.67 10.31 -10.18
CA ASN A 551 2.62 10.96 -11.09
C ASN A 551 2.10 12.26 -11.77
N SER A 552 3.11 13.04 -12.19
CA SER A 552 3.20 14.45 -12.64
C SER A 552 2.15 14.99 -13.63
N PRO A 553 1.86 16.31 -13.56
CA PRO A 553 2.53 17.23 -14.49
C PRO A 553 2.89 18.62 -13.89
N THR A 554 3.96 19.22 -14.45
CA THR A 554 4.30 20.67 -14.42
C THR A 554 4.11 21.45 -13.10
N ILE A 555 5.25 21.74 -12.45
CA ILE A 555 5.33 22.57 -11.24
C ILE A 555 5.02 24.05 -11.58
N ALA A 556 3.93 24.57 -11.01
CA ALA A 556 3.84 25.98 -10.66
C ALA A 556 4.58 26.19 -9.33
N ALA A 557 5.45 27.21 -9.29
CA ALA A 557 6.30 27.51 -8.14
C ALA A 557 5.47 27.95 -6.93
N ASN A 558 5.49 27.15 -5.86
CA ASN A 558 5.48 27.53 -4.43
C ASN A 558 4.96 26.35 -3.57
N GLU A 559 5.82 25.42 -3.15
CA GLU A 559 5.52 24.42 -2.09
C GLU A 559 6.82 24.06 -1.32
N PRO A 560 6.75 23.67 -0.03
CA PRO A 560 7.91 23.37 0.82
C PRO A 560 8.59 22.03 0.46
N ALA A 561 9.86 21.88 0.84
CA ALA A 561 10.71 20.75 0.45
C ALA A 561 10.19 19.39 1.00
N TYR A 562 9.79 18.50 0.09
CA TYR A 562 9.38 17.11 0.34
C TYR A 562 10.61 16.20 0.53
N SER A 563 10.53 15.19 1.41
CA SER A 563 11.52 14.10 1.42
C SER A 563 11.37 13.28 0.15
N GLN A 564 12.39 13.28 -0.69
CA GLN A 564 12.37 12.58 -1.98
C GLN A 564 12.98 11.19 -1.80
N GLN A 565 12.23 10.14 -2.18
CA GLN A 565 12.66 8.76 -2.11
C GLN A 565 12.39 8.07 -3.46
N THR A 566 13.29 7.20 -3.89
CA THR A 566 13.11 6.36 -5.09
C THR A 566 13.62 4.96 -4.81
N ALA A 567 12.99 3.95 -5.42
CA ALA A 567 13.33 2.55 -5.20
C ALA A 567 13.51 1.77 -6.53
N VAL A 568 14.43 0.80 -6.53
CA VAL A 568 14.67 -0.13 -7.64
C VAL A 568 14.92 -1.52 -7.09
N THR A 569 14.28 -2.53 -7.67
CA THR A 569 14.58 -3.94 -7.38
C THR A 569 15.62 -4.48 -8.37
N ALA A 570 16.80 -4.83 -7.86
CA ALA A 570 17.87 -5.48 -8.61
C ALA A 570 17.76 -7.00 -8.46
N LYS A 571 17.81 -7.72 -9.58
CA LYS A 571 17.80 -9.20 -9.61
C LYS A 571 19.16 -9.73 -10.02
N PHE A 572 19.86 -10.35 -9.09
CA PHE A 572 21.16 -10.98 -9.35
C PHE A 572 20.97 -12.43 -9.77
N THR A 573 21.41 -12.74 -10.99
CA THR A 573 21.32 -14.08 -11.58
C THR A 573 22.64 -14.81 -11.41
N ASN A 574 22.57 -16.06 -10.94
CA ASN A 574 23.71 -16.97 -10.99
C ASN A 574 23.80 -17.56 -12.41
N LEU A 575 24.92 -17.35 -13.10
CA LEU A 575 25.14 -17.86 -14.45
C LEU A 575 26.07 -19.08 -14.42
N PRO A 576 25.76 -20.18 -15.13
CA PRO A 576 26.64 -21.33 -15.22
C PRO A 576 27.95 -20.98 -15.95
N PRO A 577 29.07 -21.70 -15.68
CA PRO A 577 30.36 -21.50 -16.35
C PRO A 577 30.25 -21.59 -17.87
N MET A 578 31.01 -20.76 -18.60
CA MET A 578 31.10 -20.85 -20.05
C MET A 578 32.24 -21.80 -20.43
N ARG A 579 31.94 -22.83 -21.22
CA ARG A 579 32.95 -23.70 -21.83
C ARG A 579 33.26 -23.25 -23.24
N LEU A 580 34.53 -22.97 -23.53
CA LEU A 580 34.98 -22.57 -24.86
C LEU A 580 36.09 -23.51 -25.35
N THR A 581 35.88 -24.12 -26.50
CA THR A 581 36.90 -24.92 -27.20
C THR A 581 37.54 -24.07 -28.29
N ILE A 582 38.83 -23.75 -28.13
CA ILE A 582 39.63 -23.12 -29.19
C ILE A 582 40.48 -24.21 -29.83
N VAL A 583 40.34 -24.40 -31.14
CA VAL A 583 41.16 -25.35 -31.92
C VAL A 583 42.25 -24.58 -32.66
N PRO A 584 43.48 -24.50 -32.13
CA PRO A 584 44.59 -23.91 -32.86
C PRO A 584 44.94 -24.74 -34.10
N ILE A 585 45.01 -24.10 -35.26
CA ILE A 585 45.43 -24.74 -36.51
C ILE A 585 46.86 -24.29 -36.82
N ARG A 586 47.79 -25.26 -36.84
CA ARG A 586 49.11 -25.08 -37.45
C ARG A 586 48.95 -25.19 -38.95
N TYR A 587 49.38 -24.21 -39.72
CA TYR A 587 49.30 -24.29 -41.17
C TYR A 587 50.57 -23.75 -41.84
N THR A 588 50.92 -24.35 -42.97
CA THR A 588 52.06 -23.93 -43.79
C THR A 588 51.53 -23.11 -44.96
N SER A 589 52.01 -21.88 -45.11
CA SER A 589 51.61 -21.02 -46.22
C SER A 589 52.16 -21.56 -47.54
N ALA A 590 51.27 -21.84 -48.48
CA ALA A 590 51.65 -22.34 -49.81
C ALA A 590 52.41 -21.30 -50.66
N ILE A 591 52.44 -20.04 -50.25
CA ILE A 591 53.05 -18.93 -51.02
C ILE A 591 54.53 -18.78 -50.69
N ASN A 592 54.94 -19.04 -49.44
CA ASN A 592 56.31 -18.81 -48.96
C ASN A 592 56.89 -19.96 -48.14
N ALA A 593 56.18 -21.09 -48.06
CA ALA A 593 56.56 -22.29 -47.30
C ALA A 593 56.87 -22.04 -45.80
N GLN A 594 56.45 -20.89 -45.27
CA GLN A 594 56.57 -20.56 -43.84
C GLN A 594 55.49 -21.31 -43.07
N VAL A 595 55.90 -21.95 -41.97
CA VAL A 595 55.01 -22.62 -41.02
C VAL A 595 54.57 -21.59 -39.99
N TYR A 596 53.26 -21.39 -39.88
CA TYR A 596 52.68 -20.52 -38.86
C TYR A 596 52.19 -21.41 -37.71
N GLU A 597 52.88 -21.27 -36.57
CA GLU A 597 52.48 -21.91 -35.32
C GLU A 597 51.31 -21.15 -34.69
N PRO A 598 50.39 -21.85 -34.02
CA PRO A 598 49.37 -21.17 -33.22
C PRO A 598 50.02 -20.36 -32.08
N PRO A 599 49.34 -19.29 -31.62
CA PRO A 599 49.81 -18.54 -30.46
C PRO A 599 49.97 -19.46 -29.24
N THR A 600 51.06 -19.30 -28.49
CA THR A 600 51.26 -20.03 -27.23
C THR A 600 50.67 -19.31 -26.02
N ASP A 601 50.30 -18.03 -26.20
CA ASP A 601 49.72 -17.18 -25.18
C ASP A 601 48.33 -16.71 -25.63
N PHE A 602 47.30 -17.30 -25.00
CA PHE A 602 45.90 -16.94 -25.20
C PHE A 602 45.38 -15.98 -24.12
N SER A 603 46.24 -15.49 -23.21
CA SER A 603 45.84 -14.64 -22.08
C SER A 603 45.09 -13.38 -22.52
N ALA A 604 45.48 -12.79 -23.66
CA ALA A 604 44.79 -11.62 -24.22
C ALA A 604 43.37 -11.95 -24.72
N ILE A 605 43.16 -13.14 -25.30
CA ILE A 605 41.85 -13.61 -25.76
C ILE A 605 40.97 -13.97 -24.56
N VAL A 606 41.52 -14.66 -23.57
CA VAL A 606 40.84 -14.97 -22.31
C VAL A 606 40.46 -13.68 -21.57
N ALA A 607 41.36 -12.71 -21.48
CA ALA A 607 41.10 -11.40 -20.88
C ALA A 607 40.10 -10.56 -21.70
N GLY A 608 40.01 -10.77 -23.01
CA GLY A 608 38.99 -10.16 -23.88
C GLY A 608 37.62 -10.79 -23.67
N LEU A 609 37.54 -12.12 -23.59
CA LEU A 609 36.30 -12.87 -23.38
C LEU A 609 35.75 -12.70 -21.97
N ALA A 610 36.60 -12.70 -20.94
CA ALA A 610 36.21 -12.37 -19.57
C ALA A 610 35.68 -10.93 -19.43
N ARG A 611 36.06 -10.03 -20.34
CA ARG A 611 35.49 -8.67 -20.44
C ARG A 611 34.17 -8.63 -21.22
N ALA A 612 33.94 -9.56 -22.13
CA ALA A 612 32.75 -9.61 -22.99
C ALA A 612 31.61 -10.48 -22.43
N TYR A 613 31.92 -11.46 -21.58
CA TYR A 613 30.96 -12.39 -20.97
C TYR A 613 31.12 -12.44 -19.44
N PRO A 614 30.03 -12.29 -18.66
CA PRO A 614 30.12 -12.12 -17.22
C PRO A 614 29.94 -13.45 -16.47
N VAL A 615 30.86 -14.41 -16.65
CA VAL A 615 30.89 -15.68 -15.87
C VAL A 615 32.17 -15.77 -15.05
N ASP A 616 32.09 -16.37 -13.86
CA ASP A 616 33.23 -16.49 -12.92
C ASP A 616 34.27 -17.52 -13.36
N ASP A 617 33.86 -18.51 -14.14
CA ASP A 617 34.73 -19.57 -14.67
C ASP A 617 34.58 -19.70 -16.18
N VAL A 618 35.68 -19.44 -16.91
CA VAL A 618 35.83 -19.84 -18.32
C VAL A 618 36.75 -21.04 -18.36
N GLU A 619 36.19 -22.23 -18.58
CA GLU A 619 36.98 -23.45 -18.75
C GLU A 619 37.45 -23.50 -20.22
N LEU A 620 38.74 -23.27 -20.43
CA LEU A 620 39.37 -23.30 -21.75
C LEU A 620 39.97 -24.69 -22.01
N THR A 621 39.41 -25.43 -22.98
CA THR A 621 40.02 -26.67 -23.46
C THR A 621 40.63 -26.42 -24.83
N VAL A 622 41.95 -26.58 -24.94
CA VAL A 622 42.69 -26.42 -26.20
C VAL A 622 42.94 -27.80 -26.79
N HIS A 623 42.30 -28.13 -27.92
CA HIS A 623 42.63 -29.33 -28.70
C HIS A 623 43.53 -28.92 -29.87
N ALA A 624 44.76 -29.41 -29.90
CA ALA A 624 45.68 -29.16 -31.00
C ALA A 624 45.50 -30.25 -32.07
N ILE A 625 44.90 -29.91 -33.21
CA ILE A 625 44.95 -30.82 -34.38
C ILE A 625 46.26 -30.53 -35.12
N VAL A 626 47.21 -31.47 -35.01
CA VAL A 626 48.45 -31.43 -35.78
C VAL A 626 48.22 -32.14 -37.11
N ASP A 627 47.98 -31.39 -38.17
CA ASP A 627 48.01 -31.96 -39.53
C ASP A 627 49.46 -31.86 -40.06
N VAL A 628 50.20 -32.97 -39.95
CA VAL A 628 51.54 -33.08 -40.53
C VAL A 628 51.38 -33.49 -41.98
N ALA A 629 51.60 -32.57 -42.91
CA ALA A 629 51.80 -32.91 -44.30
C ALA A 629 53.05 -33.80 -44.43
N GLY A 630 52.85 -35.13 -44.48
CA GLY A 630 53.91 -36.09 -44.80
C GLY A 630 53.85 -37.47 -44.12
N VAL A 631 52.98 -37.74 -43.15
CA VAL A 631 52.91 -39.08 -42.52
C VAL A 631 51.46 -39.50 -42.28
N SER A 632 51.10 -40.66 -42.82
CA SER A 632 49.82 -41.33 -42.60
C SER A 632 49.65 -41.76 -41.15
N GLY A 633 48.68 -41.19 -40.45
CA GLY A 633 48.23 -41.68 -39.15
C GLY A 633 47.39 -40.65 -38.41
N ARG A 634 46.08 -40.88 -38.31
CA ARG A 634 45.23 -40.15 -37.37
C ARG A 634 45.66 -40.50 -35.95
N SER A 635 45.91 -39.50 -35.12
CA SER A 635 45.75 -39.61 -33.67
C SER A 635 44.87 -38.45 -33.22
N GLU A 636 43.66 -38.78 -32.78
CA GLU A 636 42.82 -37.91 -31.96
C GLU A 636 43.32 -38.04 -30.52
N GLU A 637 43.67 -36.91 -29.89
CA GLU A 637 43.36 -36.57 -28.49
C GLU A 637 43.10 -35.07 -28.41
#